data_AF-A0A2V9F6Z3-F1
#
_entry.id   AF-A0A2V9F6Z3-F1
#
_cell.length_a   1.000
_cell.length_b   1.000
_cell.length_c   1.000
_cell.angle_alpha   90.00
_cell.angle_beta   90.00
_cell.angle_gamma   90.00
#
_symmetry.space_group_name_H-M   'P 1'
#
loop_
_entity.id
_entity.type
_entity.pdbx_description
1 polymer ?
#
loop_
_entity_poly.entity_id
_entity_poly.type
_entity_poly.pdbx_seq_one_letter_code
_entity_poly.pdbx_strand_id
1 'polypeptide(L)'
;MKERGPIFYDAERVRWRRTRRVMEITGVLLTLLLAYFFVTIAVSVELPAGLLPDTKPGYHAVKSKKKLLTREGRRRRVANIGKLPASYDPVRAAFLVSWDPNSLASLKKHYKDIDLLIPEQLHAVSADGALTIVDYERGQYTAKATPAEAISILKEDKLHQWMKSLNPPVELPMMGLVNNYDGVEWRIKEMAQMLANPSARQNLARDITAYAVDSHEAGIVVDFEEVPDASQEHFREFIATLAPALHSAGLKLMIALPARDDAYDYEFFGKECDAIVLMNYDQHWLTSPPGPIAAQDWFVENLRQVFDVVPPQKIIVGIANYAYDWSLAPKKNHEAAAEYSIQEALLHVEESDTDVEFDSDSLNPHYSYYDEHNHLHQVWMLDAVTAYNELRTSERLGVQGTALWRLGSSDTSMWPIWDATHADDAARQKLADLPPGPDLILEGDGDIWHFTDIPKHGKRSFEYDAGSDLFTEESYDAIPLSYNIDRLGGANKKIAISFDDGPDPQWTPKILDILKERKAPGVFFIIGDQANKRPDILKREFAEGHEIGNHTFTHPKFDEISHTQLRWELNLTQRLIESTLDVKTILFRPPYGIDHQPEYSEEVAQLPVAQEMGYLIVGQRIDPDDWSLRNGKPIPAQEIVDSVLRQAANGNIILLHDGGGDRTQTVAALPQIIDALRKKGDHLVSVSDLIGKTRAEVMPLLSPEERFEARADGFIFTLFQWSRFFIGIIFFLGIVMVSGRAVIIGLLALIEKLRPDHAVMSNPPPSVTVLIPAHNEQSVIVQTVESVLLSDLKELRIIVVNDGSTDRTRELLDENFSRESRVRIIHQVNRGKAAALNLAMSLADTDIVVTIDADTEIEPDAISKLVRHFSDPKVGAVAGNVKVGNRSRWLTRWQALEYITSQNMEKRAFDLLNCITVVPGALGAWRKKAIETAGGITADTVAEDADLTIAIRRLGWRISYDEEAIAWTEAPETAGQLIRQRFRWTFGTLQSFWKHGDTLLRPKYGTLGWIALPNIFLFQLVLPLISPVIDLMFFGSLLLWALAQFRVTRLPQLWTAADVEKSVLFFLGFLLIDILTCMVAFVLERKEDWTLLIPVLLQRFYYRQLMYVVLFRSVKEAVSGRPVGWRGVEPEAPRTSKASPKPATAPVEGN
;
A
#
# COMPACT_ATOMS: atom_id res chain seq x y z
N MET A 1 54.81 3.32 40.97
CA MET A 1 53.72 2.51 40.36
C MET A 1 54.04 2.33 38.89
N LYS A 2 53.90 1.14 38.31
CA LYS A 2 53.88 1.02 36.83
C LYS A 2 52.64 1.77 36.36
N GLU A 3 52.81 2.87 35.64
CA GLU A 3 51.70 3.59 35.00
C GLU A 3 50.96 2.60 34.10
N ARG A 4 49.77 2.18 34.52
CA ARG A 4 48.86 1.45 33.63
C ARG A 4 48.40 2.47 32.60
N GLY A 5 48.53 2.13 31.31
CA GLY A 5 48.03 2.98 30.23
C GLY A 5 46.51 3.18 30.33
N PRO A 6 45.96 4.19 29.63
CA PRO A 6 44.52 4.50 29.67
C PRO A 6 43.65 3.27 29.34
N ILE A 7 42.50 3.16 30.00
CA ILE A 7 41.52 2.09 29.71
C ILE A 7 41.09 2.19 28.25
N PHE A 8 41.05 1.04 27.57
CA PHE A 8 40.89 0.87 26.12
C PHE A 8 42.08 1.23 25.24
N TYR A 9 43.18 1.78 25.73
CA TYR A 9 44.33 2.06 24.87
C TYR A 9 44.88 0.78 24.21
N ASP A 10 44.99 0.78 22.89
CA ASP A 10 45.54 -0.32 22.08
C ASP A 10 46.52 0.27 21.07
N ALA A 11 47.81 0.30 21.45
CA ALA A 11 48.88 0.91 20.65
C ALA A 11 48.99 0.33 19.24
N GLU A 12 48.69 -0.96 19.07
CA GLU A 12 48.76 -1.66 17.79
C GLU A 12 47.40 -1.69 17.05
N ARG A 13 46.33 -1.18 17.65
CA ARG A 13 44.95 -1.22 17.12
C ARG A 13 44.53 -2.62 16.67
N VAL A 14 44.94 -3.67 17.39
CA VAL A 14 44.60 -5.06 17.07
C VAL A 14 43.08 -5.26 17.17
N ARG A 15 42.44 -4.68 18.19
CA ARG A 15 40.98 -4.78 18.39
C ARG A 15 40.22 -4.14 17.23
N TRP A 16 40.57 -2.92 16.85
CA TRP A 16 39.96 -2.24 15.70
C TRP A 16 40.13 -3.04 14.41
N ARG A 17 41.35 -3.55 14.13
CA ARG A 17 41.60 -4.35 12.92
C ARG A 17 40.73 -5.61 12.87
N ARG A 18 40.57 -6.32 14.00
CA ARG A 18 39.70 -7.50 14.09
C ARG A 18 38.23 -7.13 13.91
N THR A 19 37.72 -6.16 14.68
CA THR A 19 36.31 -5.76 14.60
C THR A 19 35.95 -5.22 13.22
N ARG A 20 36.81 -4.36 12.65
CA ARG A 20 36.63 -3.83 11.29
C ARG A 20 36.60 -4.95 10.26
N ARG A 21 37.53 -5.92 10.31
CA ARG A 21 37.54 -7.05 9.38
C ARG A 21 36.29 -7.91 9.50
N VAL A 22 35.80 -8.17 10.71
CA VAL A 22 34.52 -8.88 10.92
C VAL A 22 33.36 -8.08 10.31
N MET A 23 33.25 -6.77 10.61
CA MET A 23 32.22 -5.91 10.06
C MET A 23 32.26 -5.83 8.53
N GLU A 24 33.45 -5.72 7.92
CA GLU A 24 33.63 -5.72 6.47
C GLU A 24 33.23 -7.06 5.85
N ILE A 25 33.65 -8.19 6.43
CA ILE A 25 33.26 -9.53 5.94
C ILE A 25 31.75 -9.74 6.07
N THR A 26 31.16 -9.46 7.24
CA THR A 26 29.72 -9.58 7.46
C THR A 26 28.94 -8.67 6.53
N GLY A 27 29.40 -7.42 6.34
CA GLY A 27 28.77 -6.46 5.43
C GLY A 27 28.82 -6.93 3.98
N VAL A 28 29.98 -7.41 3.50
CA VAL A 28 30.11 -7.95 2.15
C VAL A 28 29.23 -9.19 1.96
N LEU A 29 29.23 -10.13 2.89
CA LEU A 29 28.39 -11.33 2.81
C LEU A 29 26.90 -10.99 2.79
N LEU A 30 26.45 -10.06 3.64
CA LEU A 30 25.05 -9.62 3.67
C LEU A 30 24.67 -8.89 2.38
N THR A 31 25.54 -8.01 1.87
CA THR A 31 25.29 -7.31 0.61
C THR A 31 25.24 -8.27 -0.58
N LEU A 32 26.14 -9.26 -0.64
CA LEU A 32 26.12 -10.27 -1.70
C LEU A 32 24.85 -11.14 -1.63
N LEU A 33 24.44 -11.53 -0.42
CA LEU A 33 23.21 -12.30 -0.21
C LEU A 33 21.96 -11.52 -0.63
N LEU A 34 21.86 -10.25 -0.22
CA LEU A 34 20.74 -9.37 -0.61
C LEU A 34 20.76 -9.10 -2.11
N ALA A 35 21.92 -8.83 -2.70
CA ALA A 35 22.04 -8.62 -4.15
C ALA A 35 21.62 -9.87 -4.92
N TYR A 36 22.05 -11.06 -4.47
CA TYR A 36 21.61 -12.33 -5.06
C TYR A 36 20.09 -12.46 -5.00
N PHE A 37 19.46 -12.23 -3.84
CA PHE A 37 18.00 -12.27 -3.69
C PHE A 37 17.23 -11.31 -4.59
N PHE A 38 17.69 -10.07 -4.73
CA PHE A 38 17.03 -9.12 -5.62
C PHE A 38 17.19 -9.49 -7.09
N VAL A 39 18.35 -10.05 -7.48
CA VAL A 39 18.56 -10.58 -8.83
C VAL A 39 17.64 -11.77 -9.07
N THR A 40 17.52 -12.69 -8.11
CA THR A 40 16.69 -13.89 -8.24
C THR A 40 15.20 -13.54 -8.31
N ILE A 41 14.72 -12.51 -7.60
CA ILE A 41 13.34 -11.99 -7.76
C ILE A 41 13.12 -11.32 -9.12
N ALA A 42 14.11 -10.58 -9.60
CA ALA A 42 14.00 -9.85 -10.87
C ALA A 42 14.04 -10.76 -12.11
N VAL A 43 14.66 -11.93 -12.00
CA VAL A 43 14.72 -12.95 -13.06
C VAL A 43 13.57 -13.94 -12.86
N SER A 44 12.71 -14.10 -13.87
CA SER A 44 11.60 -15.06 -13.85
C SER A 44 12.08 -16.48 -13.59
N VAL A 45 11.33 -17.19 -12.73
CA VAL A 45 11.50 -18.63 -12.54
C VAL A 45 11.08 -19.33 -13.82
N GLU A 46 11.93 -20.20 -14.36
CA GLU A 46 11.54 -21.06 -15.49
C GLU A 46 10.51 -22.10 -15.02
N LEU A 47 9.26 -21.96 -15.46
CA LEU A 47 8.22 -22.97 -15.30
C LEU A 47 8.16 -23.85 -16.56
N PRO A 48 7.80 -25.14 -16.44
CA PRO A 48 7.71 -26.02 -17.60
C PRO A 48 6.60 -25.55 -18.56
N ALA A 49 6.99 -25.13 -19.77
CA ALA A 49 6.06 -24.74 -20.83
C ALA A 49 5.39 -25.96 -21.49
N GLY A 50 4.17 -25.78 -22.02
CA GLY A 50 3.57 -26.72 -22.99
C GLY A 50 2.73 -27.87 -22.40
N LEU A 51 2.00 -27.66 -21.30
CA LEU A 51 1.10 -28.67 -20.74
C LEU A 51 -0.23 -28.83 -21.49
N LEU A 52 -0.62 -27.84 -22.28
CA LEU A 52 -1.88 -27.78 -23.02
C LEU A 52 -1.62 -27.83 -24.54
N PRO A 53 -2.44 -28.54 -25.32
CA PRO A 53 -2.33 -28.57 -26.78
C PRO A 53 -2.86 -27.27 -27.42
N ASP A 54 -2.25 -26.83 -28.51
CA ASP A 54 -2.84 -25.82 -29.40
C ASP A 54 -4.03 -26.46 -30.14
N THR A 55 -5.24 -25.99 -29.90
CA THR A 55 -6.43 -26.37 -30.67
C THR A 55 -6.98 -25.14 -31.39
N LYS A 56 -6.91 -25.12 -32.73
CA LYS A 56 -7.66 -24.16 -33.55
C LYS A 56 -8.92 -24.85 -34.10
N PRO A 57 -10.11 -24.23 -34.05
CA PRO A 57 -11.25 -24.64 -34.84
C PRO A 57 -10.95 -24.52 -36.34
N GLY A 58 -11.58 -25.36 -37.16
CA GLY A 58 -11.37 -25.42 -38.60
C GLY A 58 -12.58 -24.92 -39.38
N TYR A 59 -12.72 -23.61 -39.54
CA TYR A 59 -13.61 -23.03 -40.55
C TYR A 59 -12.91 -23.04 -41.93
N HIS A 60 -13.70 -23.05 -43.02
CA HIS A 60 -13.18 -23.16 -44.38
C HIS A 60 -13.86 -22.18 -45.32
N ALA A 61 -13.05 -21.42 -46.08
CA ALA A 61 -13.52 -20.43 -47.05
C ALA A 61 -14.46 -21.04 -48.09
N VAL A 62 -15.49 -20.27 -48.46
CA VAL A 62 -16.22 -20.48 -49.71
C VAL A 62 -15.25 -20.19 -50.86
N LYS A 63 -14.52 -21.20 -51.33
CA LYS A 63 -13.68 -21.06 -52.54
C LYS A 63 -14.57 -20.85 -53.76
N SER A 64 -14.90 -19.60 -54.03
CA SER A 64 -15.59 -19.21 -55.25
C SER A 64 -14.70 -19.50 -56.47
N LYS A 65 -14.97 -20.61 -57.16
CA LYS A 65 -14.62 -20.76 -58.58
C LYS A 65 -15.60 -19.94 -59.43
N LYS A 66 -15.55 -18.63 -59.31
CA LYS A 66 -15.95 -17.65 -60.33
C LYS A 66 -15.70 -16.25 -59.76
N LYS A 67 -14.77 -15.52 -60.39
CA LYS A 67 -14.94 -14.06 -60.50
C LYS A 67 -16.35 -13.84 -61.04
N LEU A 68 -17.30 -13.47 -60.18
CA LEU A 68 -18.47 -12.75 -60.64
C LEU A 68 -17.90 -11.50 -61.28
N LEU A 69 -18.14 -11.38 -62.59
CA LEU A 69 -17.85 -10.17 -63.32
C LEU A 69 -18.43 -9.02 -62.49
N THR A 70 -17.55 -8.11 -62.04
CA THR A 70 -17.90 -6.75 -61.68
C THR A 70 -18.71 -6.20 -62.84
N ARG A 71 -20.03 -6.35 -62.77
CA ARG A 71 -20.93 -5.48 -63.49
C ARG A 71 -20.59 -4.12 -62.90
N GLU A 72 -20.17 -3.17 -63.72
CA GLU A 72 -20.27 -1.77 -63.35
C GLU A 72 -21.71 -1.58 -62.91
N GLY A 73 -21.95 -1.60 -61.59
CA GLY A 73 -23.17 -1.12 -60.99
C GLY A 73 -23.38 0.24 -61.62
N ARG A 74 -24.57 0.48 -62.17
CA ARG A 74 -24.92 1.82 -62.62
C ARG A 74 -24.64 2.70 -61.42
N ARG A 75 -23.55 3.49 -61.45
CA ARG A 75 -23.26 4.55 -60.48
C ARG A 75 -24.48 5.44 -60.40
N ARG A 76 -25.48 5.05 -59.61
CA ARG A 76 -26.62 5.86 -59.26
C ARG A 76 -25.99 6.88 -58.35
N ARG A 77 -25.71 8.05 -58.92
CA ARG A 77 -25.27 9.20 -58.14
C ARG A 77 -26.29 9.37 -57.02
N VAL A 78 -25.87 9.08 -55.79
CA VAL A 78 -26.58 9.55 -54.61
C VAL A 78 -26.74 11.06 -54.81
N ALA A 79 -27.98 11.54 -54.77
CA ALA A 79 -28.27 12.94 -55.04
C ALA A 79 -27.48 13.83 -54.05
N ASN A 80 -26.98 14.97 -54.50
CA ASN A 80 -26.29 15.94 -53.63
C ASN A 80 -27.18 16.26 -52.42
N ILE A 81 -26.73 15.88 -51.22
CA ILE A 81 -27.53 15.87 -49.97
C ILE A 81 -27.64 17.28 -49.36
N GLY A 82 -27.03 18.28 -49.99
CA GLY A 82 -27.09 19.68 -49.56
C GLY A 82 -25.85 20.09 -48.77
N LYS A 83 -25.95 21.21 -48.04
CA LYS A 83 -24.83 21.77 -47.25
C LYS A 83 -25.18 21.75 -45.77
N LEU A 84 -24.17 21.48 -44.94
CA LEU A 84 -24.29 21.53 -43.49
C LEU A 84 -24.78 22.91 -43.01
N PRO A 85 -25.71 22.98 -42.04
CA PRO A 85 -26.12 24.24 -41.43
C PRO A 85 -24.94 24.95 -40.76
N ALA A 86 -24.89 26.29 -40.82
CA ALA A 86 -23.76 27.08 -40.31
C ALA A 86 -23.55 27.02 -38.78
N SER A 87 -24.56 26.58 -38.02
CA SER A 87 -24.52 26.43 -36.55
C SER A 87 -25.19 25.13 -36.15
N TYR A 88 -24.57 24.00 -36.49
CA TYR A 88 -25.07 22.66 -36.21
C TYR A 88 -24.29 22.01 -35.06
N ASP A 89 -25.00 21.68 -33.98
CA ASP A 89 -24.48 20.99 -32.80
C ASP A 89 -25.50 19.90 -32.39
N PRO A 90 -25.38 18.68 -32.97
CA PRO A 90 -26.35 17.61 -32.78
C PRO A 90 -26.23 16.97 -31.41
N VAL A 91 -27.35 16.48 -30.87
CA VAL A 91 -27.32 15.58 -29.72
C VAL A 91 -26.70 14.24 -30.14
N ARG A 92 -25.66 13.80 -29.45
CA ARG A 92 -25.06 12.46 -29.57
C ARG A 92 -25.62 11.57 -28.46
N ALA A 93 -26.60 10.75 -28.80
CA ALA A 93 -27.18 9.79 -27.87
C ALA A 93 -26.61 8.38 -28.09
N ALA A 94 -26.65 7.53 -27.07
CA ALA A 94 -26.26 6.13 -27.21
C ALA A 94 -27.10 5.24 -26.28
N PHE A 95 -27.52 4.09 -26.80
CA PHE A 95 -28.25 3.09 -26.03
C PHE A 95 -27.29 2.21 -25.24
N LEU A 96 -27.59 2.03 -23.95
CA LEU A 96 -26.87 1.10 -23.08
C LEU A 96 -27.81 0.00 -22.62
N VAL A 97 -27.43 -1.25 -22.84
CA VAL A 97 -28.15 -2.41 -22.32
C VAL A 97 -27.28 -3.14 -21.30
N SER A 98 -27.92 -3.73 -20.28
CA SER A 98 -27.21 -4.36 -19.15
C SER A 98 -26.92 -5.85 -19.37
N TRP A 99 -27.56 -6.49 -20.34
CA TRP A 99 -27.31 -7.90 -20.67
C TRP A 99 -26.07 -8.13 -21.55
N ASP A 100 -25.52 -7.07 -22.14
CA ASP A 100 -24.28 -7.12 -22.90
C ASP A 100 -23.15 -6.40 -22.17
N PRO A 101 -22.14 -7.12 -21.66
CA PRO A 101 -21.01 -6.51 -20.98
C PRO A 101 -20.21 -5.50 -21.84
N ASN A 102 -20.18 -5.69 -23.16
CA ASN A 102 -19.44 -4.80 -24.07
C ASN A 102 -20.06 -3.40 -24.11
N SER A 103 -21.34 -3.27 -23.79
CA SER A 103 -22.04 -1.98 -23.70
C SER A 103 -21.43 -1.08 -22.61
N LEU A 104 -21.21 -1.63 -21.41
CA LEU A 104 -20.56 -0.87 -20.34
C LEU A 104 -19.07 -0.64 -20.64
N ALA A 105 -18.36 -1.62 -21.21
CA ALA A 105 -16.95 -1.46 -21.59
C ALA A 105 -16.77 -0.33 -22.62
N SER A 106 -17.64 -0.26 -23.62
CA SER A 106 -17.67 0.83 -24.60
C SER A 106 -17.98 2.18 -23.93
N LEU A 107 -18.95 2.23 -23.01
CA LEU A 107 -19.26 3.45 -22.26
C LEU A 107 -18.06 3.95 -21.44
N LYS A 108 -17.34 3.06 -20.74
CA LYS A 108 -16.17 3.43 -19.93
C LYS A 108 -15.13 4.21 -20.74
N LYS A 109 -14.95 3.84 -22.00
CA LYS A 109 -13.99 4.45 -22.93
C LYS A 109 -14.54 5.73 -23.58
N HIS A 110 -15.84 5.78 -23.86
CA HIS A 110 -16.45 6.78 -24.74
C HIS A 110 -17.52 7.68 -24.10
N TYR A 111 -17.71 7.64 -22.77
CA TYR A 111 -18.71 8.48 -22.08
C TYR A 111 -18.54 9.99 -22.31
N LYS A 112 -17.34 10.44 -22.71
CA LYS A 112 -17.06 11.85 -23.03
C LYS A 112 -17.48 12.25 -24.43
N ASP A 113 -17.72 11.27 -25.29
CA ASP A 113 -18.10 11.43 -26.69
C ASP A 113 -19.64 11.42 -26.86
N ILE A 114 -20.39 11.31 -25.75
CA ILE A 114 -21.84 11.15 -25.68
C ILE A 114 -22.45 12.31 -24.87
N ASP A 115 -23.53 12.91 -25.37
CA ASP A 115 -24.28 13.97 -24.69
C ASP A 115 -25.45 13.42 -23.85
N LEU A 116 -26.01 12.27 -24.26
CA LEU A 116 -27.18 11.65 -23.65
C LEU A 116 -27.06 10.11 -23.64
N LEU A 117 -27.14 9.50 -22.47
CA LEU A 117 -27.22 8.05 -22.34
C LEU A 117 -28.69 7.60 -22.29
N ILE A 118 -29.03 6.54 -23.00
CA ILE A 118 -30.36 5.92 -22.97
C ILE A 118 -30.21 4.50 -22.41
N PRO A 119 -30.20 4.32 -21.07
CA PRO A 119 -30.04 3.00 -20.47
C PRO A 119 -31.36 2.22 -20.45
N GLU A 120 -31.31 0.94 -20.82
CA GLU A 120 -32.39 -0.03 -20.63
C GLU A 120 -32.57 -0.30 -19.13
N GLN A 121 -33.56 0.37 -18.53
CA GLN A 121 -33.80 0.32 -17.09
C GLN A 121 -35.21 -0.14 -16.75
N LEU A 122 -36.20 0.24 -17.56
CA LEU A 122 -37.61 0.12 -17.22
C LEU A 122 -38.35 -0.72 -18.24
N HIS A 123 -39.30 -1.52 -17.76
CA HIS A 123 -40.09 -2.42 -18.60
C HIS A 123 -41.58 -2.30 -18.29
N ALA A 124 -42.41 -2.46 -19.31
CA ALA A 124 -43.86 -2.36 -19.28
C ALA A 124 -44.52 -3.70 -19.67
N VAL A 125 -44.14 -4.78 -18.99
CA VAL A 125 -44.54 -6.15 -19.36
C VAL A 125 -45.78 -6.66 -18.61
N SER A 126 -46.40 -5.82 -17.77
CA SER A 126 -47.55 -6.20 -16.95
C SER A 126 -48.86 -5.60 -17.45
N ALA A 127 -49.89 -6.44 -17.64
CA ALA A 127 -51.22 -6.03 -18.11
C ALA A 127 -51.96 -5.04 -17.18
N ASP A 128 -51.57 -4.95 -15.91
CA ASP A 128 -52.13 -4.00 -14.92
C ASP A 128 -51.43 -2.63 -14.89
N GLY A 129 -50.39 -2.43 -15.71
CA GLY A 129 -49.62 -1.20 -15.77
C GLY A 129 -48.63 -1.01 -14.62
N ALA A 130 -48.25 -2.09 -13.92
CA ALA A 130 -47.16 -2.04 -12.94
C ALA A 130 -45.80 -1.88 -13.64
N LEU A 131 -44.95 -0.99 -13.11
CA LEU A 131 -43.55 -0.85 -13.52
C LEU A 131 -42.78 -2.14 -13.19
N THR A 132 -41.94 -2.56 -14.13
CA THR A 132 -41.11 -3.76 -13.99
C THR A 132 -39.64 -3.46 -14.31
N ILE A 133 -38.74 -4.22 -13.67
CA ILE A 133 -37.28 -4.17 -13.85
C ILE A 133 -36.79 -5.58 -14.15
N VAL A 134 -35.81 -5.72 -15.04
CA VAL A 134 -35.07 -6.97 -15.24
C VAL A 134 -33.76 -6.91 -14.47
N ASP A 135 -33.57 -7.80 -13.50
CA ASP A 135 -32.34 -7.87 -12.69
C ASP A 135 -31.30 -8.75 -13.39
N TYR A 136 -30.54 -8.20 -14.35
CA TYR A 136 -29.55 -8.99 -15.09
C TYR A 136 -28.42 -9.55 -14.20
N GLU A 137 -28.12 -8.91 -13.07
CA GLU A 137 -27.01 -9.27 -12.18
C GLU A 137 -27.32 -10.49 -11.30
N ARG A 138 -28.58 -10.68 -10.89
CA ARG A 138 -29.02 -11.84 -10.08
C ARG A 138 -29.71 -12.94 -10.91
N GLY A 139 -29.50 -12.89 -12.22
CA GLY A 139 -30.11 -13.74 -13.24
C GLY A 139 -31.37 -13.09 -13.84
N GLN A 140 -31.64 -13.32 -15.13
CA GLN A 140 -32.72 -12.70 -15.90
C GLN A 140 -34.14 -12.96 -15.33
N TYR A 141 -34.48 -12.26 -14.24
CA TYR A 141 -35.77 -12.31 -13.57
C TYR A 141 -36.44 -10.95 -13.69
N THR A 142 -37.61 -10.92 -14.31
CA THR A 142 -38.47 -9.75 -14.35
C THR A 142 -39.22 -9.62 -13.03
N ALA A 143 -39.08 -8.48 -12.35
CA ALA A 143 -39.76 -8.20 -11.10
C ALA A 143 -40.63 -6.95 -11.20
N LYS A 144 -41.85 -7.01 -10.63
CA LYS A 144 -42.65 -5.82 -10.37
C LYS A 144 -41.98 -5.01 -9.27
N ALA A 145 -41.79 -3.72 -9.50
CA ALA A 145 -41.14 -2.82 -8.56
C ALA A 145 -41.89 -1.51 -8.48
N THR A 146 -42.06 -0.99 -7.26
CA THR A 146 -42.38 0.43 -7.07
C THR A 146 -41.19 1.29 -7.53
N PRO A 147 -41.37 2.59 -7.83
CA PRO A 147 -40.26 3.47 -8.23
C PRO A 147 -39.08 3.46 -7.24
N ALA A 148 -39.36 3.44 -5.93
CA ALA A 148 -38.32 3.40 -4.90
C ALA A 148 -37.56 2.06 -4.88
N GLU A 149 -38.25 0.94 -5.12
CA GLU A 149 -37.61 -0.38 -5.24
C GLU A 149 -36.77 -0.47 -6.52
N ALA A 150 -37.27 0.03 -7.64
CA ALA A 150 -36.54 0.10 -8.91
C ALA A 150 -35.22 0.88 -8.75
N ILE A 151 -35.26 2.06 -8.14
CA ILE A 151 -34.07 2.87 -7.86
C ILE A 151 -33.11 2.13 -6.92
N SER A 152 -33.62 1.40 -5.92
CA SER A 152 -32.77 0.62 -5.02
C SER A 152 -32.04 -0.51 -5.72
N ILE A 153 -32.69 -1.17 -6.68
CA ILE A 153 -32.11 -2.26 -7.47
C ILE A 153 -31.06 -1.70 -8.43
N LEU A 154 -31.42 -0.66 -9.21
CA LEU A 154 -30.52 -0.06 -10.20
C LEU A 154 -29.29 0.61 -9.55
N LYS A 155 -29.38 1.13 -8.33
CA LYS A 155 -28.20 1.63 -7.59
C LYS A 155 -27.14 0.56 -7.32
N GLU A 156 -27.51 -0.71 -7.35
CA GLU A 156 -26.61 -1.85 -7.17
C GLU A 156 -26.11 -2.41 -8.52
N ASP A 157 -26.56 -1.91 -9.67
CA ASP A 157 -26.12 -2.41 -10.99
C ASP A 157 -24.70 -1.96 -11.36
N LYS A 158 -24.10 -2.63 -12.36
CA LYS A 158 -22.73 -2.32 -12.83
C LYS A 158 -22.57 -0.88 -13.32
N LEU A 159 -23.58 -0.28 -13.94
CA LEU A 159 -23.54 1.09 -14.46
C LEU A 159 -23.39 2.12 -13.34
N HIS A 160 -24.29 2.11 -12.36
CA HIS A 160 -24.32 3.06 -11.26
C HIS A 160 -23.14 2.86 -10.31
N GLN A 161 -22.72 1.60 -10.10
CA GLN A 161 -21.49 1.31 -9.36
C GLN A 161 -20.27 1.92 -10.04
N TRP A 162 -20.13 1.75 -11.37
CA TRP A 162 -19.04 2.35 -12.12
C TRP A 162 -19.06 3.88 -12.08
N MET A 163 -20.21 4.52 -12.33
CA MET A 163 -20.32 5.99 -12.27
C MET A 163 -19.91 6.55 -10.90
N LYS A 164 -20.25 5.84 -9.80
CA LYS A 164 -19.86 6.20 -8.43
C LYS A 164 -18.38 5.98 -8.13
N SER A 165 -17.73 5.05 -8.84
CA SER A 165 -16.30 4.74 -8.65
C SER A 165 -15.37 5.86 -9.16
N LEU A 166 -15.86 6.71 -10.07
CA LEU A 166 -15.10 7.81 -10.65
C LEU A 166 -14.94 8.98 -9.66
N ASN A 167 -13.79 9.66 -9.69
CA ASN A 167 -13.51 10.81 -8.83
C ASN A 167 -12.94 12.00 -9.63
N PRO A 168 -13.71 13.09 -9.85
CA PRO A 168 -15.10 13.27 -9.39
C PRO A 168 -16.09 12.34 -10.12
N PRO A 169 -17.25 12.05 -9.52
CA PRO A 169 -18.32 11.33 -10.20
C PRO A 169 -18.71 12.05 -11.50
N VAL A 170 -19.02 11.28 -12.55
CA VAL A 170 -19.44 11.82 -13.84
C VAL A 170 -20.94 12.11 -13.80
N GLU A 171 -21.33 13.32 -14.19
CA GLU A 171 -22.73 13.69 -14.45
C GLU A 171 -22.97 13.58 -15.97
N LEU A 172 -23.34 12.38 -16.43
CA LEU A 172 -23.81 12.13 -17.79
C LEU A 172 -25.35 12.17 -17.77
N PRO A 173 -26.02 13.05 -18.53
CA PRO A 173 -27.48 13.06 -18.62
C PRO A 173 -28.00 11.69 -19.09
N MET A 174 -28.98 11.15 -18.36
CA MET A 174 -29.63 9.88 -18.70
C MET A 174 -31.09 10.11 -19.02
N MET A 175 -31.63 9.28 -19.92
CA MET A 175 -33.06 9.13 -20.14
C MET A 175 -33.39 7.64 -20.14
N GLY A 176 -33.90 7.14 -19.01
CA GLY A 176 -34.30 5.73 -18.88
C GLY A 176 -35.24 5.28 -20.01
N LEU A 177 -34.88 4.17 -20.64
CA LEU A 177 -35.68 3.50 -21.67
C LEU A 177 -36.77 2.66 -21.01
N VAL A 178 -38.00 2.81 -21.50
CA VAL A 178 -39.17 2.00 -21.12
C VAL A 178 -39.61 1.16 -22.32
N ASN A 179 -39.44 -0.16 -22.25
CA ASN A 179 -39.81 -1.07 -23.34
C ASN A 179 -40.80 -2.18 -22.93
N ASN A 180 -41.29 -2.97 -23.88
CA ASN A 180 -42.17 -4.12 -23.64
C ASN A 180 -41.44 -5.49 -23.71
N TYR A 181 -40.14 -5.51 -23.42
CA TYR A 181 -39.32 -6.72 -23.36
C TYR A 181 -39.17 -7.20 -21.91
N ASP A 182 -39.26 -8.51 -21.64
CA ASP A 182 -39.13 -9.05 -20.27
C ASP A 182 -37.73 -9.59 -19.92
N GLY A 183 -36.78 -9.42 -20.84
CA GLY A 183 -35.44 -10.01 -20.73
C GLY A 183 -35.30 -11.30 -21.56
N VAL A 184 -36.41 -11.87 -22.05
CA VAL A 184 -36.42 -13.10 -22.86
C VAL A 184 -37.25 -12.96 -24.14
N GLU A 185 -38.45 -12.37 -24.06
CA GLU A 185 -39.35 -12.17 -25.20
C GLU A 185 -40.15 -10.86 -25.13
N TRP A 186 -40.60 -10.38 -26.29
CA TRP A 186 -41.48 -9.22 -26.39
C TRP A 186 -42.89 -9.54 -25.90
N ARG A 187 -43.38 -8.79 -24.91
CA ARG A 187 -44.67 -9.01 -24.24
C ARG A 187 -45.82 -8.23 -24.88
N ILE A 188 -46.01 -8.48 -26.17
CA ILE A 188 -46.96 -7.78 -27.04
C ILE A 188 -48.40 -7.87 -26.49
N LYS A 189 -48.81 -9.06 -26.02
CA LYS A 189 -50.17 -9.30 -25.52
C LYS A 189 -50.44 -8.53 -24.24
N GLU A 190 -49.54 -8.57 -23.28
CA GLU A 190 -49.65 -7.86 -22.00
C GLU A 190 -49.59 -6.35 -22.22
N MET A 191 -48.69 -5.87 -23.07
CA MET A 191 -48.63 -4.46 -23.48
C MET A 191 -49.96 -4.00 -24.09
N ALA A 192 -50.53 -4.75 -25.04
CA ALA A 192 -51.81 -4.39 -25.66
C ALA A 192 -52.97 -4.36 -24.64
N GLN A 193 -52.98 -5.27 -23.66
CA GLN A 193 -53.96 -5.27 -22.58
C GLN A 193 -53.79 -4.08 -21.63
N MET A 194 -52.55 -3.72 -21.31
CA MET A 194 -52.21 -2.54 -20.51
C MET A 194 -52.64 -1.26 -21.23
N LEU A 195 -52.29 -1.13 -22.51
CA LEU A 195 -52.69 0.00 -23.35
C LEU A 195 -54.20 0.12 -23.44
N ALA A 196 -54.97 -0.96 -23.57
CA ALA A 196 -56.44 -0.89 -23.65
C ALA A 196 -57.12 -0.46 -22.34
N ASN A 197 -56.42 -0.45 -21.19
CA ASN A 197 -56.99 -0.16 -19.88
C ASN A 197 -56.59 1.26 -19.39
N PRO A 198 -57.53 2.21 -19.28
CA PRO A 198 -57.23 3.58 -18.85
C PRO A 198 -56.55 3.68 -17.48
N SER A 199 -56.94 2.84 -16.52
CA SER A 199 -56.32 2.83 -15.18
C SER A 199 -54.90 2.27 -15.22
N ALA A 200 -54.63 1.26 -16.06
CA ALA A 200 -53.30 0.70 -16.23
C ALA A 200 -52.35 1.71 -16.89
N ARG A 201 -52.78 2.40 -17.95
CA ARG A 201 -52.03 3.51 -18.57
C ARG A 201 -51.67 4.61 -17.57
N GLN A 202 -52.64 5.04 -16.75
CA GLN A 202 -52.41 6.06 -15.71
C GLN A 202 -51.44 5.59 -14.62
N ASN A 203 -51.54 4.32 -14.21
CA ASN A 203 -50.62 3.75 -13.23
C ASN A 203 -49.18 3.77 -13.75
N LEU A 204 -48.97 3.27 -14.96
CA LEU A 204 -47.65 3.21 -15.57
C LEU A 204 -47.07 4.62 -15.78
N ALA A 205 -47.87 5.56 -16.31
CA ALA A 205 -47.42 6.93 -16.51
C ALA A 205 -47.06 7.64 -15.20
N ARG A 206 -47.81 7.40 -14.13
CA ARG A 206 -47.50 7.92 -12.79
C ARG A 206 -46.17 7.35 -12.28
N ASP A 207 -45.99 6.03 -12.37
CA ASP A 207 -44.83 5.35 -11.79
C ASP A 207 -43.54 5.67 -12.58
N ILE A 208 -43.61 5.78 -13.90
CA ILE A 208 -42.51 6.26 -14.76
C ILE A 208 -42.10 7.70 -14.39
N THR A 209 -43.07 8.61 -14.28
CA THR A 209 -42.78 10.01 -13.92
C THR A 209 -42.19 10.11 -12.50
N ALA A 210 -42.72 9.35 -11.54
CA ALA A 210 -42.17 9.31 -10.19
C ALA A 210 -40.73 8.78 -10.17
N TYR A 211 -40.46 7.70 -10.92
CA TYR A 211 -39.11 7.17 -11.09
C TYR A 211 -38.16 8.23 -11.63
N ALA A 212 -38.50 8.88 -12.76
CA ALA A 212 -37.62 9.84 -13.42
C ALA A 212 -37.28 11.05 -12.53
N VAL A 213 -38.25 11.52 -11.71
CA VAL A 213 -38.02 12.59 -10.74
C VAL A 213 -37.09 12.15 -9.61
N ASP A 214 -37.36 10.97 -9.02
CA ASP A 214 -36.63 10.47 -7.85
C ASP A 214 -35.21 9.99 -8.18
N SER A 215 -34.96 9.62 -9.44
CA SER A 215 -33.64 9.22 -9.97
C SER A 215 -32.85 10.37 -10.62
N HIS A 216 -33.46 11.55 -10.77
CA HIS A 216 -32.86 12.73 -11.41
C HIS A 216 -32.52 12.53 -12.91
N GLU A 217 -33.37 11.82 -13.64
CA GLU A 217 -33.25 11.64 -15.10
C GLU A 217 -33.48 12.98 -15.84
N ALA A 218 -32.94 13.09 -17.06
CA ALA A 218 -33.25 14.21 -17.95
C ALA A 218 -34.62 14.06 -18.63
N GLY A 219 -35.20 12.86 -18.60
CA GLY A 219 -36.43 12.50 -19.30
C GLY A 219 -36.60 10.98 -19.41
N ILE A 220 -37.54 10.55 -20.25
CA ILE A 220 -37.81 9.14 -20.56
C ILE A 220 -37.82 8.92 -22.07
N VAL A 221 -37.33 7.76 -22.51
CA VAL A 221 -37.53 7.24 -23.87
C VAL A 221 -38.54 6.10 -23.82
N VAL A 222 -39.63 6.19 -24.58
CA VAL A 222 -40.60 5.09 -24.72
C VAL A 222 -40.30 4.32 -26.00
N ASP A 223 -40.12 3.01 -25.87
CA ASP A 223 -39.79 2.11 -26.97
C ASP A 223 -40.68 0.88 -26.94
N PHE A 224 -41.90 1.07 -27.45
CA PHE A 224 -42.88 0.00 -27.55
C PHE A 224 -42.85 -0.58 -28.95
N GLU A 225 -42.28 -1.77 -29.07
CA GLU A 225 -42.16 -2.50 -30.33
C GLU A 225 -43.34 -3.42 -30.58
N GLU A 226 -43.61 -3.67 -31.87
CA GLU A 226 -44.72 -4.50 -32.36
C GLU A 226 -46.10 -4.10 -31.80
N VAL A 227 -46.37 -2.79 -31.71
CA VAL A 227 -47.69 -2.28 -31.27
C VAL A 227 -48.74 -2.64 -32.32
N PRO A 228 -49.75 -3.48 -32.01
CA PRO A 228 -50.74 -3.88 -33.00
C PRO A 228 -51.54 -2.68 -33.52
N ASP A 229 -51.93 -2.68 -34.81
CA ASP A 229 -52.73 -1.61 -35.43
C ASP A 229 -53.97 -1.23 -34.59
N ALA A 230 -54.65 -2.23 -34.02
CA ALA A 230 -55.83 -2.05 -33.18
C ALA A 230 -55.54 -1.33 -31.83
N SER A 231 -54.28 -1.27 -31.42
CA SER A 231 -53.80 -0.65 -30.18
C SER A 231 -53.17 0.74 -30.42
N GLN A 232 -52.99 1.17 -31.66
CA GLN A 232 -52.35 2.45 -32.00
C GLN A 232 -53.10 3.67 -31.40
N GLU A 233 -54.45 3.62 -31.37
CA GLU A 233 -55.25 4.65 -30.68
C GLU A 233 -54.94 4.72 -29.19
N HIS A 234 -54.93 3.57 -28.51
CA HIS A 234 -54.60 3.46 -27.09
C HIS A 234 -53.16 3.87 -26.78
N PHE A 235 -52.23 3.63 -27.71
CA PHE A 235 -50.84 4.06 -27.57
C PHE A 235 -50.72 5.59 -27.61
N ARG A 236 -51.44 6.26 -28.53
CA ARG A 236 -51.54 7.72 -28.53
C ARG A 236 -52.17 8.25 -27.24
N GLU A 237 -53.20 7.60 -26.71
CA GLU A 237 -53.79 7.98 -25.41
C GLU A 237 -52.81 7.86 -24.24
N PHE A 238 -51.95 6.83 -24.26
CA PHE A 238 -50.88 6.67 -23.28
C PHE A 238 -49.88 7.84 -23.36
N ILE A 239 -49.38 8.16 -24.55
CA ILE A 239 -48.44 9.27 -24.76
C ILE A 239 -49.07 10.62 -24.42
N ALA A 240 -50.34 10.86 -24.77
CA ALA A 240 -51.09 12.05 -24.37
C ALA A 240 -51.28 12.18 -22.85
N THR A 241 -51.12 11.08 -22.10
CA THR A 241 -51.13 11.09 -20.63
C THR A 241 -49.73 11.31 -20.07
N LEU A 242 -48.72 10.66 -20.64
CA LEU A 242 -47.34 10.69 -20.15
C LEU A 242 -46.62 12.00 -20.46
N ALA A 243 -46.76 12.55 -21.67
CA ALA A 243 -46.03 13.75 -22.08
C ALA A 243 -46.31 14.96 -21.18
N PRO A 244 -47.59 15.31 -20.87
CA PRO A 244 -47.87 16.41 -19.96
C PRO A 244 -47.37 16.15 -18.54
N ALA A 245 -47.37 14.90 -18.08
CA ALA A 245 -46.89 14.54 -16.74
C ALA A 245 -45.38 14.80 -16.63
N LEU A 246 -44.58 14.36 -17.59
CA LEU A 246 -43.13 14.61 -17.63
C LEU A 246 -42.81 16.10 -17.82
N HIS A 247 -43.47 16.77 -18.78
CA HIS A 247 -43.24 18.21 -19.03
C HIS A 247 -43.58 19.08 -17.82
N SER A 248 -44.62 18.72 -17.06
CA SER A 248 -44.97 19.44 -15.82
C SER A 248 -43.91 19.32 -14.72
N ALA A 249 -43.11 18.26 -14.75
CA ALA A 249 -41.96 18.05 -13.87
C ALA A 249 -40.65 18.65 -14.43
N GLY A 250 -40.68 19.27 -15.62
CA GLY A 250 -39.49 19.79 -16.30
C GLY A 250 -38.63 18.72 -16.99
N LEU A 251 -39.18 17.51 -17.19
CA LEU A 251 -38.52 16.37 -17.83
C LEU A 251 -38.92 16.27 -19.30
N LYS A 252 -38.04 15.69 -20.14
CA LYS A 252 -38.30 15.48 -21.57
C LYS A 252 -38.94 14.12 -21.84
N LEU A 253 -39.66 14.00 -22.95
CA LEU A 253 -40.16 12.73 -23.48
C LEU A 253 -39.65 12.52 -24.91
N MET A 254 -38.98 11.39 -25.14
CA MET A 254 -38.68 10.89 -26.47
C MET A 254 -39.42 9.59 -26.73
N ILE A 255 -39.65 9.27 -28.00
CA ILE A 255 -40.32 8.04 -28.42
C ILE A 255 -39.54 7.38 -29.56
N ALA A 256 -39.23 6.11 -29.41
CA ALA A 256 -38.64 5.30 -30.46
C ALA A 256 -39.76 4.79 -31.39
N LEU A 257 -39.57 4.97 -32.70
CA LEU A 257 -40.53 4.54 -33.72
C LEU A 257 -39.78 3.84 -34.87
N PRO A 258 -40.34 2.74 -35.42
CA PRO A 258 -39.74 2.06 -36.57
C PRO A 258 -39.68 2.99 -37.77
N ALA A 259 -38.73 2.80 -38.68
CA ALA A 259 -38.76 3.50 -39.95
C ALA A 259 -39.79 2.87 -40.90
N ARG A 260 -40.55 3.71 -41.59
CA ARG A 260 -41.44 3.32 -42.70
C ARG A 260 -42.65 2.47 -42.27
N ASP A 261 -43.27 2.83 -41.15
CA ASP A 261 -44.53 2.22 -40.72
C ASP A 261 -45.67 3.27 -40.61
N ASP A 262 -46.54 3.29 -41.63
CA ASP A 262 -47.70 4.18 -41.70
C ASP A 262 -48.76 3.91 -40.61
N ALA A 263 -48.65 2.82 -39.85
CA ALA A 263 -49.54 2.55 -38.71
C ALA A 263 -49.29 3.53 -37.55
N TYR A 264 -48.08 4.11 -37.45
CA TYR A 264 -47.71 5.07 -36.42
C TYR A 264 -47.97 6.51 -36.89
N ASP A 265 -48.59 7.31 -36.02
CA ASP A 265 -48.93 8.71 -36.30
C ASP A 265 -47.75 9.64 -35.95
N TYR A 266 -46.78 9.74 -36.87
CA TYR A 266 -45.58 10.56 -36.67
C TYR A 266 -45.91 12.04 -36.40
N GLU A 267 -46.96 12.60 -37.00
CA GLU A 267 -47.37 13.99 -36.76
C GLU A 267 -47.82 14.20 -35.32
N PHE A 268 -48.64 13.27 -34.79
CA PHE A 268 -49.06 13.28 -33.39
C PHE A 268 -47.85 13.17 -32.45
N PHE A 269 -46.99 12.16 -32.64
CA PHE A 269 -45.84 11.94 -31.77
C PHE A 269 -44.83 13.09 -31.84
N GLY A 270 -44.57 13.63 -33.03
CA GLY A 270 -43.70 14.78 -33.21
C GLY A 270 -44.26 16.05 -32.54
N LYS A 271 -45.57 16.17 -32.38
CA LYS A 271 -46.18 17.28 -31.64
C LYS A 271 -46.07 17.11 -30.12
N GLU A 272 -46.39 15.93 -29.61
CA GLU A 272 -46.48 15.66 -28.17
C GLU A 272 -45.12 15.40 -27.51
N CYS A 273 -44.18 14.75 -28.21
CA CYS A 273 -42.84 14.43 -27.70
C CYS A 273 -41.81 15.53 -28.00
N ASP A 274 -40.73 15.59 -27.22
CA ASP A 274 -39.60 16.48 -27.47
C ASP A 274 -38.81 16.06 -28.71
N ALA A 275 -38.67 14.75 -28.94
CA ALA A 275 -38.07 14.18 -30.14
C ALA A 275 -38.64 12.78 -30.45
N ILE A 276 -38.59 12.38 -31.72
CA ILE A 276 -38.75 11.00 -32.17
C ILE A 276 -37.35 10.42 -32.38
N VAL A 277 -37.06 9.29 -31.74
CA VAL A 277 -35.90 8.45 -32.05
C VAL A 277 -36.30 7.53 -33.20
N LEU A 278 -35.93 7.90 -34.42
CA LEU A 278 -36.29 7.12 -35.60
C LEU A 278 -35.34 5.93 -35.73
N MET A 279 -35.85 4.71 -35.58
CA MET A 279 -35.09 3.46 -35.76
C MET A 279 -34.90 3.21 -37.26
N ASN A 280 -33.99 3.97 -37.87
CA ASN A 280 -33.73 3.99 -39.31
C ASN A 280 -32.71 2.93 -39.72
N TYR A 281 -32.93 1.71 -39.25
CA TYR A 281 -32.16 0.51 -39.51
C TYR A 281 -33.13 -0.69 -39.58
N ASP A 282 -32.62 -1.92 -39.66
CA ASP A 282 -33.44 -3.14 -39.83
C ASP A 282 -34.30 -3.17 -41.10
N GLN A 283 -33.77 -2.65 -42.22
CA GLN A 283 -34.34 -2.90 -43.54
C GLN A 283 -34.47 -4.40 -43.82
N HIS A 284 -33.50 -5.19 -43.33
CA HIS A 284 -33.54 -6.64 -43.18
C HIS A 284 -33.18 -6.95 -41.72
N TRP A 285 -33.95 -7.84 -41.09
CA TRP A 285 -33.88 -8.16 -39.65
C TRP A 285 -33.80 -9.67 -39.42
N LEU A 286 -33.73 -10.10 -38.16
CA LEU A 286 -33.50 -11.49 -37.74
C LEU A 286 -34.36 -12.56 -38.42
N THR A 287 -35.60 -12.24 -38.81
CA THR A 287 -36.52 -13.20 -39.45
C THR A 287 -36.80 -12.92 -40.93
N SER A 288 -36.23 -11.86 -41.50
CA SER A 288 -36.32 -11.56 -42.93
C SER A 288 -35.31 -12.38 -43.75
N PRO A 289 -35.41 -12.36 -45.09
CA PRO A 289 -34.30 -12.79 -45.95
C PRO A 289 -33.04 -11.94 -45.73
N PRO A 290 -31.83 -12.44 -46.08
CA PRO A 290 -30.58 -11.69 -45.96
C PRO A 290 -30.54 -10.47 -46.88
N GLY A 291 -29.97 -9.36 -46.40
CA GLY A 291 -29.79 -8.12 -47.16
C GLY A 291 -29.17 -7.00 -46.31
N PRO A 292 -28.94 -5.80 -46.88
CA PRO A 292 -28.35 -4.68 -46.15
C PRO A 292 -29.24 -4.26 -44.98
N ILE A 293 -28.61 -3.95 -43.84
CA ILE A 293 -29.30 -3.56 -42.61
C ILE A 293 -29.90 -2.16 -42.77
N ALA A 294 -29.17 -1.25 -43.41
CA ALA A 294 -29.66 0.07 -43.79
C ALA A 294 -28.95 0.55 -45.07
N ALA A 295 -29.53 0.25 -46.24
CA ALA A 295 -28.98 0.76 -47.49
C ALA A 295 -29.03 2.30 -47.50
N GLN A 296 -27.97 2.96 -47.99
CA GLN A 296 -27.85 4.42 -47.91
C GLN A 296 -29.04 5.15 -48.55
N ASP A 297 -29.54 4.67 -49.70
CA ASP A 297 -30.68 5.28 -50.38
C ASP A 297 -32.00 5.08 -49.63
N TRP A 298 -32.22 3.89 -49.07
CA TRP A 298 -33.33 3.57 -48.18
C TRP A 298 -33.32 4.46 -46.92
N PHE A 299 -32.15 4.61 -46.30
CA PHE A 299 -31.94 5.47 -45.13
C PHE A 299 -32.33 6.94 -45.42
N VAL A 300 -31.87 7.50 -46.55
CA VAL A 300 -32.20 8.88 -46.95
C VAL A 300 -33.68 9.05 -47.27
N GLU A 301 -34.29 8.09 -47.97
CA GLU A 301 -35.69 8.16 -48.39
C GLU A 301 -36.63 8.16 -47.18
N ASN A 302 -36.37 7.32 -46.18
CA ASN A 302 -37.16 7.27 -44.94
C ASN A 302 -37.12 8.61 -44.19
N LEU A 303 -35.93 9.23 -44.08
CA LEU A 303 -35.81 10.55 -43.44
C LEU A 303 -36.63 11.61 -44.16
N ARG A 304 -36.57 11.65 -45.49
CA ARG A 304 -37.35 12.61 -46.29
C ARG A 304 -38.85 12.44 -46.10
N GLN A 305 -39.34 11.20 -46.03
CA GLN A 305 -40.75 10.91 -45.79
C GLN A 305 -41.21 11.37 -44.41
N VAL A 306 -40.42 11.13 -43.36
CA VAL A 306 -40.74 11.61 -42.01
C VAL A 306 -40.73 13.16 -41.97
N PHE A 307 -39.83 13.81 -42.70
CA PHE A 307 -39.76 15.28 -42.75
C PHE A 307 -40.94 15.97 -43.43
N ASP A 308 -41.75 15.23 -44.21
CA ASP A 308 -42.97 15.76 -44.78
C ASP A 308 -44.02 16.09 -43.68
N VAL A 309 -43.92 15.43 -42.51
CA VAL A 309 -44.87 15.55 -41.40
C VAL A 309 -44.25 16.01 -40.07
N VAL A 310 -42.95 15.78 -39.85
CA VAL A 310 -42.24 16.16 -38.61
C VAL A 310 -41.02 17.04 -38.92
N PRO A 311 -40.84 18.20 -38.26
CA PRO A 311 -39.65 19.02 -38.47
C PRO A 311 -38.35 18.25 -38.17
N PRO A 312 -37.28 18.40 -38.99
CA PRO A 312 -36.01 17.70 -38.76
C PRO A 312 -35.44 17.93 -37.35
N GLN A 313 -35.67 19.10 -36.76
CA GLN A 313 -35.20 19.47 -35.41
C GLN A 313 -35.89 18.69 -34.27
N LYS A 314 -36.84 17.81 -34.59
CA LYS A 314 -37.49 16.89 -33.65
C LYS A 314 -37.15 15.42 -33.93
N ILE A 315 -36.21 15.15 -34.82
CA ILE A 315 -35.78 13.78 -35.15
C ILE A 315 -34.38 13.55 -34.59
N ILE A 316 -34.24 12.50 -33.79
CA ILE A 316 -32.96 11.88 -33.46
C ILE A 316 -32.90 10.59 -34.27
N VAL A 317 -31.90 10.45 -35.14
CA VAL A 317 -31.83 9.29 -36.03
C VAL A 317 -31.03 8.17 -35.39
N GLY A 318 -31.61 6.98 -35.31
CA GLY A 318 -30.91 5.78 -34.91
C GLY A 318 -29.84 5.41 -35.94
N ILE A 319 -28.59 5.23 -35.48
CA ILE A 319 -27.46 4.76 -36.27
C ILE A 319 -27.13 3.35 -35.78
N ALA A 320 -27.34 2.37 -36.65
CA ALA A 320 -26.98 0.99 -36.38
C ALA A 320 -25.50 0.76 -36.66
N ASN A 321 -24.86 -0.01 -35.79
CA ASN A 321 -23.48 -0.45 -36.02
C ASN A 321 -23.29 -1.85 -35.44
N TYR A 322 -23.72 -2.83 -36.22
CA TYR A 322 -23.73 -4.26 -35.92
C TYR A 322 -23.87 -5.04 -37.23
N ALA A 323 -23.89 -6.37 -37.14
CA ALA A 323 -24.06 -7.27 -38.26
C ALA A 323 -25.16 -8.31 -37.99
N TYR A 324 -25.69 -8.89 -39.06
CA TYR A 324 -26.55 -10.06 -39.00
C TYR A 324 -25.97 -11.20 -39.84
N ASP A 325 -26.01 -12.42 -39.30
CA ASP A 325 -25.65 -13.66 -39.99
C ASP A 325 -26.86 -14.57 -40.21
N TRP A 326 -27.21 -14.78 -41.48
CA TRP A 326 -28.27 -15.67 -41.88
C TRP A 326 -27.75 -17.02 -42.37
N SER A 327 -28.15 -18.10 -41.70
CA SER A 327 -27.94 -19.47 -42.21
C SER A 327 -28.95 -19.85 -43.30
N LEU A 328 -28.47 -20.35 -44.44
CA LEU A 328 -29.28 -20.81 -45.57
C LEU A 328 -29.54 -22.34 -45.56
N ALA A 329 -29.42 -22.98 -44.39
CA ALA A 329 -29.61 -24.43 -44.24
C ALA A 329 -31.02 -24.93 -44.68
N PRO A 330 -31.15 -26.17 -45.22
CA PRO A 330 -32.45 -26.73 -45.62
C PRO A 330 -33.36 -26.99 -44.40
N LYS A 331 -34.30 -26.06 -44.19
CA LYS A 331 -35.34 -25.97 -43.15
C LYS A 331 -35.78 -27.27 -42.47
N LYS A 332 -35.62 -27.31 -41.13
CA LYS A 332 -36.54 -28.04 -40.25
C LYS A 332 -37.29 -27.16 -39.25
N ASN A 333 -36.78 -25.98 -38.91
CA ASN A 333 -37.46 -24.89 -38.22
C ASN A 333 -36.83 -23.59 -38.71
N HIS A 334 -37.57 -22.49 -38.77
CA HIS A 334 -37.01 -21.17 -39.08
C HIS A 334 -36.03 -20.78 -37.95
N GLU A 335 -34.73 -21.09 -38.10
CA GLU A 335 -33.70 -20.46 -37.28
C GLU A 335 -33.63 -18.99 -37.68
N ALA A 336 -33.79 -18.10 -36.71
CA ALA A 336 -33.57 -16.68 -36.91
C ALA A 336 -32.08 -16.44 -37.20
N ALA A 337 -31.77 -15.35 -37.90
CA ALA A 337 -30.39 -14.88 -38.03
C ALA A 337 -29.77 -14.65 -36.65
N ALA A 338 -28.45 -14.65 -36.57
CA ALA A 338 -27.73 -14.22 -35.38
C ALA A 338 -27.34 -12.74 -35.51
N GLU A 339 -27.51 -11.95 -34.44
CA GLU A 339 -26.92 -10.62 -34.32
C GLU A 339 -25.47 -10.74 -33.89
N TYR A 340 -24.57 -10.02 -34.54
CA TYR A 340 -23.14 -9.94 -34.21
C TYR A 340 -22.70 -8.50 -34.00
N SER A 341 -21.76 -8.30 -33.08
CA SER A 341 -20.95 -7.07 -33.08
C SER A 341 -20.16 -6.97 -34.39
N ILE A 342 -19.71 -5.77 -34.77
CA ILE A 342 -18.82 -5.63 -35.92
C ILE A 342 -17.53 -6.41 -35.72
N GLN A 343 -17.02 -6.48 -34.49
CA GLN A 343 -15.80 -7.20 -34.17
C GLN A 343 -15.98 -8.73 -34.28
N GLU A 344 -17.13 -9.28 -33.86
CA GLU A 344 -17.49 -10.69 -34.06
C GLU A 344 -17.64 -11.01 -35.55
N ALA A 345 -18.33 -10.14 -36.30
CA ALA A 345 -18.48 -10.32 -37.75
C ALA A 345 -17.12 -10.31 -38.46
N LEU A 346 -16.19 -9.43 -38.08
CA LEU A 346 -14.84 -9.39 -38.65
C LEU A 346 -13.99 -10.60 -38.22
N LEU A 347 -14.17 -11.13 -37.01
CA LEU A 347 -13.50 -12.35 -36.60
C LEU A 347 -13.89 -13.55 -37.48
N HIS A 348 -15.19 -13.69 -37.78
CA HIS A 348 -15.66 -14.75 -38.68
C HIS A 348 -15.06 -14.63 -40.09
N VAL A 349 -14.68 -13.42 -40.51
CA VAL A 349 -13.93 -13.22 -41.77
C VAL A 349 -12.56 -13.89 -41.69
N GLU A 350 -11.79 -13.61 -40.62
CA GLU A 350 -10.47 -14.21 -40.38
C GLU A 350 -10.56 -15.74 -40.24
N GLU A 351 -11.51 -16.22 -39.43
CA GLU A 351 -11.71 -17.64 -39.17
C GLU A 351 -12.08 -18.42 -40.43
N SER A 352 -12.97 -17.86 -41.24
CA SER A 352 -13.42 -18.50 -42.47
C SER A 352 -12.50 -18.27 -43.66
N ASP A 353 -11.44 -17.45 -43.56
CA ASP A 353 -10.54 -17.11 -44.67
C ASP A 353 -11.32 -16.57 -45.90
N THR A 354 -12.39 -15.81 -45.64
CA THR A 354 -13.19 -15.11 -46.67
C THR A 354 -12.77 -13.65 -46.78
N ASP A 355 -13.13 -12.99 -47.88
CA ASP A 355 -12.97 -11.54 -48.05
C ASP A 355 -14.31 -10.82 -47.82
N VAL A 356 -14.26 -9.60 -47.31
CA VAL A 356 -15.41 -8.68 -47.23
C VAL A 356 -15.58 -7.97 -48.57
N GLU A 357 -16.80 -7.98 -49.12
CA GLU A 357 -17.18 -7.25 -50.32
C GLU A 357 -18.01 -6.00 -49.94
N PHE A 358 -17.64 -4.82 -50.46
CA PHE A 358 -18.42 -3.59 -50.29
C PHE A 358 -19.41 -3.42 -51.45
N ASP A 359 -20.72 -3.53 -51.18
CA ASP A 359 -21.73 -3.41 -52.23
C ASP A 359 -21.93 -1.93 -52.63
N SER A 360 -21.59 -1.61 -53.88
CA SER A 360 -21.67 -0.23 -54.39
C SER A 360 -23.08 0.31 -54.58
N ASP A 361 -24.11 -0.56 -54.58
CA ASP A 361 -25.51 -0.16 -54.76
C ASP A 361 -26.14 0.24 -53.41
N SER A 362 -25.91 -0.52 -52.33
CA SER A 362 -26.40 -0.22 -50.98
C SER A 362 -25.42 0.61 -50.14
N LEU A 363 -24.14 0.63 -50.52
CA LEU A 363 -23.02 1.15 -49.72
C LEU A 363 -22.90 0.45 -48.35
N ASN A 364 -23.15 -0.86 -48.31
CA ASN A 364 -22.99 -1.68 -47.11
C ASN A 364 -22.05 -2.85 -47.43
N PRO A 365 -21.14 -3.22 -46.52
CA PRO A 365 -20.30 -4.41 -46.67
C PRO A 365 -21.05 -5.72 -46.34
N HIS A 366 -20.65 -6.80 -47.01
CA HIS A 366 -21.17 -8.14 -46.80
C HIS A 366 -20.15 -9.23 -47.15
N TYR A 367 -20.38 -10.46 -46.69
CA TYR A 367 -19.61 -11.64 -47.11
C TYR A 367 -20.43 -12.93 -46.95
N SER A 368 -19.85 -14.07 -47.32
CA SER A 368 -20.49 -15.38 -47.15
C SER A 368 -19.46 -16.45 -46.85
N TYR A 369 -19.80 -17.38 -45.94
CA TYR A 369 -18.91 -18.47 -45.52
C TYR A 369 -19.66 -19.80 -45.38
N TYR A 370 -18.92 -20.90 -45.24
CA TYR A 370 -19.49 -22.21 -44.87
C TYR A 370 -19.16 -22.53 -43.42
N ASP A 371 -20.15 -22.96 -42.65
CA ASP A 371 -19.93 -23.48 -41.30
C ASP A 371 -19.31 -24.90 -41.31
N GLU A 372 -19.00 -25.44 -40.14
CA GLU A 372 -18.47 -26.80 -39.95
C GLU A 372 -19.42 -27.92 -40.46
N HIS A 373 -20.69 -27.61 -40.66
CA HIS A 373 -21.73 -28.50 -41.17
C HIS A 373 -21.97 -28.33 -42.69
N ASN A 374 -21.19 -27.47 -43.38
CA ASN A 374 -21.36 -27.05 -44.77
C ASN A 374 -22.67 -26.32 -45.09
N HIS A 375 -23.26 -25.62 -44.12
CA HIS A 375 -24.33 -24.66 -44.38
C HIS A 375 -23.74 -23.34 -44.86
N LEU A 376 -24.38 -22.74 -45.86
CA LEU A 376 -24.00 -21.43 -46.38
C LEU A 376 -24.56 -20.34 -45.48
N HIS A 377 -23.70 -19.44 -45.05
CA HIS A 377 -24.05 -18.26 -44.26
C HIS A 377 -23.88 -16.99 -45.10
N GLN A 378 -24.75 -16.00 -44.89
CA GLN A 378 -24.64 -14.67 -45.49
C GLN A 378 -24.65 -13.62 -44.40
N VAL A 379 -23.60 -12.80 -44.36
CA VAL A 379 -23.42 -11.76 -43.34
C VAL A 379 -23.48 -10.39 -44.00
N TRP A 380 -24.31 -9.51 -43.47
CA TRP A 380 -24.34 -8.07 -43.81
C TRP A 380 -24.04 -7.26 -42.56
N MET A 381 -23.30 -6.16 -42.71
CA MET A 381 -22.88 -5.35 -41.58
C MET A 381 -22.92 -3.85 -41.88
N LEU A 382 -23.05 -3.05 -40.82
CA LEU A 382 -22.95 -1.59 -40.82
C LEU A 382 -21.72 -1.18 -40.01
N ASP A 383 -20.57 -1.05 -40.65
CA ASP A 383 -19.32 -0.65 -40.01
C ASP A 383 -19.17 0.89 -39.93
N ALA A 384 -18.03 1.41 -39.46
CA ALA A 384 -17.87 2.86 -39.31
C ALA A 384 -17.80 3.61 -40.65
N VAL A 385 -17.38 2.96 -41.75
CA VAL A 385 -17.39 3.58 -43.09
C VAL A 385 -18.82 3.78 -43.56
N THR A 386 -19.68 2.81 -43.32
CA THR A 386 -21.10 2.93 -43.64
C THR A 386 -21.81 3.91 -42.71
N ALA A 387 -21.56 3.84 -41.40
CA ALA A 387 -22.11 4.80 -40.44
C ALA A 387 -21.65 6.24 -40.71
N TYR A 388 -20.43 6.47 -41.22
CA TYR A 388 -20.00 7.80 -41.67
C TYR A 388 -20.98 8.38 -42.69
N ASN A 389 -21.38 7.59 -43.71
CA ASN A 389 -22.28 8.02 -44.76
C ASN A 389 -23.66 8.42 -44.21
N GLU A 390 -24.19 7.64 -43.26
CA GLU A 390 -25.47 7.90 -42.58
C GLU A 390 -25.40 9.13 -41.67
N LEU A 391 -24.32 9.24 -40.87
CA LEU A 391 -24.06 10.40 -40.02
C LEU A 391 -23.99 11.68 -40.84
N ARG A 392 -23.12 11.73 -41.86
CA ARG A 392 -22.96 12.93 -42.71
C ARG A 392 -24.26 13.31 -43.39
N THR A 393 -25.06 12.33 -43.79
CA THR A 393 -26.38 12.58 -44.39
C THR A 393 -27.34 13.21 -43.39
N SER A 394 -27.42 12.63 -42.19
CA SER A 394 -28.28 13.12 -41.10
C SER A 394 -27.96 14.57 -40.74
N GLU A 395 -26.67 14.91 -40.62
CA GLU A 395 -26.20 16.27 -40.35
C GLU A 395 -26.62 17.29 -41.43
N ARG A 396 -26.49 16.92 -42.72
CA ARG A 396 -26.86 17.78 -43.85
C ARG A 396 -28.36 17.99 -43.97
N LEU A 397 -29.14 17.01 -43.51
CA LEU A 397 -30.59 17.09 -43.41
C LEU A 397 -31.05 17.87 -42.17
N GLY A 398 -30.15 18.20 -41.25
CA GLY A 398 -30.40 19.09 -40.12
C GLY A 398 -31.26 18.46 -39.02
N VAL A 399 -31.12 17.15 -38.81
CA VAL A 399 -31.80 16.43 -37.71
C VAL A 399 -31.33 16.94 -36.35
N GLN A 400 -32.11 16.75 -35.29
CA GLN A 400 -31.75 17.19 -33.93
C GLN A 400 -30.49 16.50 -33.38
N GLY A 401 -30.30 15.24 -33.76
CA GLY A 401 -29.23 14.42 -33.23
C GLY A 401 -29.21 13.02 -33.84
N THR A 402 -28.33 12.18 -33.31
CA THR A 402 -28.19 10.78 -33.69
C THR A 402 -28.07 9.91 -32.44
N ALA A 403 -28.55 8.67 -32.50
CA ALA A 403 -28.52 7.72 -31.39
C ALA A 403 -27.88 6.40 -31.83
N LEU A 404 -26.78 6.01 -31.19
CA LEU A 404 -26.12 4.73 -31.51
C LEU A 404 -26.90 3.54 -30.91
N TRP A 405 -27.38 2.64 -31.76
CA TRP A 405 -27.86 1.30 -31.38
C TRP A 405 -26.80 0.25 -31.76
N ARG A 406 -26.04 -0.29 -30.81
CA ARG A 406 -25.98 0.04 -29.37
C ARG A 406 -24.53 0.13 -28.91
N LEU A 407 -24.29 0.63 -27.69
CA LEU A 407 -22.94 0.58 -27.12
C LEU A 407 -22.45 -0.87 -27.06
N GLY A 408 -21.18 -1.08 -27.41
CA GLY A 408 -20.55 -2.41 -27.39
C GLY A 408 -20.61 -3.17 -28.71
N SER A 409 -21.57 -2.89 -29.61
CA SER A 409 -21.68 -3.60 -30.90
C SER A 409 -20.86 -2.95 -32.03
N SER A 410 -20.47 -1.69 -31.86
CA SER A 410 -19.95 -0.84 -32.92
C SER A 410 -18.49 -1.10 -33.30
N ASP A 411 -18.16 -0.80 -34.55
CA ASP A 411 -16.80 -0.61 -35.05
C ASP A 411 -16.06 0.40 -34.15
N THR A 412 -14.98 -0.08 -33.53
CA THR A 412 -14.18 0.68 -32.56
C THR A 412 -13.58 1.96 -33.14
N SER A 413 -13.44 2.05 -34.46
CA SER A 413 -12.90 3.22 -35.16
C SER A 413 -13.96 4.28 -35.50
N MET A 414 -15.24 4.08 -35.15
CA MET A 414 -16.32 5.04 -35.41
C MET A 414 -16.27 6.30 -34.52
N TRP A 415 -15.77 6.21 -33.29
CA TRP A 415 -15.82 7.31 -32.33
C TRP A 415 -15.18 8.64 -32.80
N PRO A 416 -14.01 8.63 -33.48
CA PRO A 416 -13.43 9.84 -34.06
C PRO A 416 -14.31 10.58 -35.08
N ILE A 417 -15.21 9.88 -35.79
CA ILE A 417 -16.15 10.50 -36.73
C ILE A 417 -17.48 10.83 -36.06
N TRP A 418 -17.85 10.12 -34.99
CA TRP A 418 -19.06 10.39 -34.20
C TRP A 418 -19.01 11.75 -33.51
N ASP A 419 -17.87 12.09 -32.89
CA ASP A 419 -17.68 13.37 -32.21
C ASP A 419 -17.46 14.57 -33.17
N ALA A 420 -17.06 14.30 -34.42
CA ALA A 420 -16.70 15.33 -35.37
C ALA A 420 -17.87 15.69 -36.31
N THR A 421 -18.62 16.75 -36.02
CA THR A 421 -19.69 17.27 -36.91
C THR A 421 -19.19 17.81 -38.25
N HIS A 422 -17.88 18.09 -38.34
CA HIS A 422 -17.18 18.52 -39.55
C HIS A 422 -15.93 17.65 -39.75
N ALA A 423 -16.11 16.34 -39.92
CA ALA A 423 -14.99 15.43 -40.15
C ALA A 423 -14.15 15.92 -41.34
N ASP A 424 -12.89 16.26 -41.08
CA ASP A 424 -11.91 16.61 -42.10
C ASP A 424 -11.20 15.35 -42.63
N ASP A 425 -10.25 15.53 -43.54
CA ASP A 425 -9.47 14.41 -44.07
C ASP A 425 -8.71 13.67 -42.95
N ALA A 426 -8.30 14.39 -41.90
CA ALA A 426 -7.60 13.79 -40.77
C ALA A 426 -8.53 12.91 -39.92
N ALA A 427 -9.78 13.32 -39.71
CA ALA A 427 -10.80 12.51 -39.03
C ALA A 427 -11.16 11.27 -39.85
N ARG A 428 -11.39 11.40 -41.16
CA ARG A 428 -11.66 10.26 -42.06
C ARG A 428 -10.49 9.27 -42.07
N GLN A 429 -9.26 9.75 -42.15
CA GLN A 429 -8.08 8.88 -42.19
C GLN A 429 -7.91 8.02 -40.94
N LYS A 430 -8.48 8.41 -39.79
CA LYS A 430 -8.47 7.59 -38.56
C LYS A 430 -9.28 6.31 -38.71
N LEU A 431 -10.26 6.25 -39.62
CA LEU A 431 -11.01 5.03 -39.91
C LEU A 431 -10.12 3.94 -40.52
N ALA A 432 -8.96 4.28 -41.08
CA ALA A 432 -8.07 3.30 -41.69
C ALA A 432 -7.39 2.36 -40.68
N ASP A 433 -7.22 2.81 -39.43
CA ASP A 433 -6.77 1.98 -38.32
C ASP A 433 -8.00 1.38 -37.64
N LEU A 434 -8.00 0.06 -37.43
CA LEU A 434 -9.08 -0.66 -36.74
C LEU A 434 -8.54 -1.13 -35.38
N PRO A 435 -8.79 -0.39 -34.29
CA PRO A 435 -8.40 -0.83 -32.96
C PRO A 435 -9.10 -2.15 -32.60
N PRO A 436 -8.46 -3.02 -31.80
CA PRO A 436 -9.13 -4.21 -31.31
C PRO A 436 -10.35 -3.87 -30.43
N GLY A 437 -11.42 -4.65 -30.59
CA GLY A 437 -12.66 -4.56 -29.79
C GLY A 437 -12.49 -4.90 -28.31
N PRO A 438 -13.46 -4.50 -27.46
CA PRO A 438 -13.50 -4.89 -26.06
C PRO A 438 -13.85 -6.38 -25.88
N ASP A 439 -14.42 -7.01 -26.90
CA ASP A 439 -14.96 -8.37 -26.89
C ASP A 439 -13.88 -9.43 -26.61
N LEU A 440 -14.30 -10.54 -26.01
CA LEU A 440 -13.47 -11.71 -25.76
C LEU A 440 -13.97 -12.89 -26.59
N ILE A 441 -13.05 -13.59 -27.23
CA ILE A 441 -13.35 -14.83 -27.96
C ILE A 441 -13.10 -15.97 -26.99
N LEU A 442 -14.17 -16.66 -26.59
CA LEU A 442 -14.15 -17.64 -25.52
C LEU A 442 -14.56 -19.02 -26.04
N GLU A 443 -13.59 -19.85 -26.39
CA GLU A 443 -13.82 -21.19 -26.93
C GLU A 443 -13.86 -22.25 -25.81
N GLY A 444 -14.70 -23.28 -25.92
CA GLY A 444 -14.84 -24.32 -24.89
C GLY A 444 -15.73 -23.93 -23.70
N ASP A 445 -15.83 -24.79 -22.67
CA ASP A 445 -16.79 -24.64 -21.57
C ASP A 445 -16.18 -24.77 -20.16
N GLY A 446 -14.85 -24.86 -20.06
CA GLY A 446 -14.13 -25.03 -18.80
C GLY A 446 -13.75 -23.75 -18.04
N ASP A 447 -13.05 -23.93 -16.91
CA ASP A 447 -12.69 -22.85 -15.97
C ASP A 447 -11.18 -22.51 -15.97
N ILE A 448 -10.39 -23.18 -16.81
CA ILE A 448 -8.96 -22.93 -16.95
C ILE A 448 -8.74 -22.17 -18.26
N TRP A 449 -8.12 -21.00 -18.19
CA TRP A 449 -7.98 -20.10 -19.33
C TRP A 449 -6.62 -20.24 -19.97
N HIS A 450 -6.61 -20.40 -21.29
CA HIS A 450 -5.40 -20.42 -22.09
C HIS A 450 -5.50 -19.42 -23.23
N PHE A 451 -4.65 -18.40 -23.21
CA PHE A 451 -4.63 -17.34 -24.22
C PHE A 451 -3.91 -17.86 -25.48
N THR A 452 -4.64 -18.00 -26.58
CA THR A 452 -4.13 -18.47 -27.87
C THR A 452 -3.73 -17.32 -28.78
N ASP A 453 -4.42 -16.18 -28.70
CA ASP A 453 -4.09 -14.93 -29.38
C ASP A 453 -4.29 -13.72 -28.46
N ILE A 454 -3.52 -12.66 -28.74
CA ILE A 454 -3.62 -11.35 -28.07
C ILE A 454 -4.08 -10.28 -29.07
N PRO A 455 -4.68 -9.18 -28.60
CA PRO A 455 -5.25 -8.16 -29.46
C PRO A 455 -4.27 -7.59 -30.49
N LYS A 456 -4.74 -7.48 -31.73
CA LYS A 456 -3.98 -6.91 -32.86
C LYS A 456 -4.82 -5.87 -33.57
N HIS A 457 -4.18 -4.77 -33.97
CA HIS A 457 -4.82 -3.76 -34.81
C HIS A 457 -5.07 -4.32 -36.21
N GLY A 458 -6.28 -4.10 -36.70
CA GLY A 458 -6.64 -4.28 -38.10
C GLY A 458 -6.34 -3.03 -38.91
N LYS A 459 -6.57 -3.12 -40.21
CA LYS A 459 -6.41 -2.02 -41.15
C LYS A 459 -7.41 -2.14 -42.29
N ARG A 460 -7.94 -1.00 -42.71
CA ARG A 460 -8.77 -0.90 -43.93
C ARG A 460 -8.33 0.25 -44.83
N SER A 461 -8.72 0.13 -46.09
CA SER A 461 -8.56 1.13 -47.14
C SER A 461 -9.92 1.42 -47.78
N PHE A 462 -10.19 2.68 -48.13
CA PHE A 462 -11.48 3.13 -48.66
C PHE A 462 -11.32 4.24 -49.71
N GLU A 463 -12.33 4.40 -50.57
CA GLU A 463 -12.44 5.51 -51.52
C GLU A 463 -13.51 6.52 -51.08
N TYR A 464 -13.17 7.81 -51.11
CA TYR A 464 -14.03 8.91 -50.70
C TYR A 464 -14.35 9.84 -51.88
N ASP A 465 -15.64 10.09 -52.15
CA ASP A 465 -16.09 11.06 -53.14
C ASP A 465 -16.40 12.41 -52.48
N ALA A 466 -15.54 13.40 -52.70
CA ALA A 466 -15.73 14.76 -52.18
C ALA A 466 -16.95 15.50 -52.79
N GLY A 467 -17.51 14.99 -53.90
CA GLY A 467 -18.68 15.56 -54.55
C GLY A 467 -19.99 15.24 -53.82
N SER A 468 -20.16 14.00 -53.36
CA SER A 468 -21.27 13.55 -52.52
C SER A 468 -20.98 13.57 -51.03
N ASP A 469 -19.70 13.67 -50.64
CA ASP A 469 -19.21 13.54 -49.26
C ASP A 469 -19.54 12.18 -48.64
N LEU A 470 -19.36 11.12 -49.43
CA LEU A 470 -19.63 9.74 -49.04
C LEU A 470 -18.43 8.85 -49.41
N PHE A 471 -18.22 7.80 -48.63
CA PHE A 471 -17.39 6.68 -49.04
C PHE A 471 -18.14 5.83 -50.07
N THR A 472 -17.43 5.41 -51.11
CA THR A 472 -17.99 4.65 -52.23
C THR A 472 -17.39 3.25 -52.39
N GLU A 473 -16.25 3.00 -51.77
CA GLU A 473 -15.60 1.68 -51.73
C GLU A 473 -14.86 1.49 -50.40
N GLU A 474 -14.73 0.24 -49.97
CA GLU A 474 -13.97 -0.18 -48.79
C GLU A 474 -13.35 -1.57 -49.02
N SER A 475 -12.20 -1.80 -48.39
CA SER A 475 -11.50 -3.07 -48.37
C SER A 475 -10.74 -3.23 -47.05
N TYR A 476 -10.75 -4.44 -46.49
CA TYR A 476 -10.04 -4.77 -45.27
C TYR A 476 -8.65 -5.31 -45.63
N ASP A 477 -7.61 -4.59 -45.25
CA ASP A 477 -6.21 -4.98 -45.46
C ASP A 477 -5.73 -6.00 -44.40
N ALA A 478 -6.27 -5.88 -43.18
CA ALA A 478 -6.04 -6.77 -42.05
C ALA A 478 -7.23 -6.72 -41.07
N ILE A 479 -7.63 -7.87 -40.56
CA ILE A 479 -8.73 -7.97 -39.60
C ILE A 479 -8.24 -7.64 -38.17
N PRO A 480 -8.95 -6.80 -37.39
CA PRO A 480 -8.62 -6.60 -35.98
C PRO A 480 -8.93 -7.86 -35.18
N LEU A 481 -8.03 -8.27 -34.28
CA LEU A 481 -8.24 -9.42 -33.40
C LEU A 481 -8.37 -8.96 -31.95
N SER A 482 -9.21 -9.62 -31.17
CA SER A 482 -9.28 -9.46 -29.72
C SER A 482 -8.52 -10.58 -28.99
N TYR A 483 -8.72 -10.72 -27.67
CA TYR A 483 -8.17 -11.88 -26.95
C TYR A 483 -8.94 -13.14 -27.36
N ASN A 484 -8.22 -14.17 -27.80
CA ASN A 484 -8.76 -15.52 -27.91
C ASN A 484 -8.30 -16.36 -26.72
N ILE A 485 -9.28 -16.92 -25.99
CA ILE A 485 -9.10 -17.64 -24.75
C ILE A 485 -9.82 -18.99 -24.84
N ASP A 486 -9.02 -20.06 -24.88
CA ASP A 486 -9.52 -21.42 -24.72
C ASP A 486 -9.90 -21.66 -23.25
N ARG A 487 -11.12 -22.15 -23.04
CA ARG A 487 -11.70 -22.53 -21.75
C ARG A 487 -11.64 -24.03 -21.58
N LEU A 488 -10.65 -24.46 -20.83
CA LEU A 488 -10.27 -25.86 -20.65
C LEU A 488 -10.74 -26.42 -19.31
N GLY A 489 -10.86 -27.74 -19.23
CA GLY A 489 -11.28 -28.44 -18.01
C GLY A 489 -12.79 -28.59 -17.84
N GLY A 490 -13.57 -28.29 -18.88
CA GLY A 490 -14.99 -28.59 -18.95
C GLY A 490 -15.23 -30.09 -18.82
N ALA A 491 -15.95 -30.51 -17.77
CA ALA A 491 -16.15 -31.93 -17.50
C ALA A 491 -17.52 -32.21 -16.88
N ASN A 492 -18.26 -33.14 -17.49
CA ASN A 492 -19.56 -33.53 -16.94
C ASN A 492 -19.39 -34.24 -15.58
N LYS A 493 -20.15 -33.81 -14.56
CA LYS A 493 -20.17 -34.39 -13.21
C LYS A 493 -18.82 -34.40 -12.48
N LYS A 494 -17.87 -33.53 -12.83
CA LYS A 494 -16.62 -33.33 -12.07
C LYS A 494 -16.56 -31.92 -11.52
N ILE A 495 -16.22 -31.77 -10.23
CA ILE A 495 -16.11 -30.46 -9.58
C ILE A 495 -14.83 -30.40 -8.73
N ALA A 496 -14.05 -29.35 -8.87
CA ALA A 496 -12.92 -29.02 -8.01
C ALA A 496 -13.32 -27.94 -6.98
N ILE A 497 -12.78 -28.05 -5.77
CA ILE A 497 -12.98 -27.07 -4.69
C ILE A 497 -11.69 -26.29 -4.51
N SER A 498 -11.75 -24.97 -4.61
CA SER A 498 -10.62 -24.07 -4.46
C SER A 498 -10.79 -23.12 -3.28
N PHE A 499 -9.66 -22.68 -2.72
CA PHE A 499 -9.58 -21.79 -1.57
C PHE A 499 -8.59 -20.66 -1.81
N ASP A 500 -9.03 -19.42 -1.63
CA ASP A 500 -8.22 -18.21 -1.79
C ASP A 500 -7.98 -17.49 -0.45
N ASP A 501 -7.01 -16.59 -0.43
CA ASP A 501 -6.55 -15.73 0.68
C ASP A 501 -5.74 -16.41 1.81
N GLY A 502 -5.61 -17.72 1.80
CA GLY A 502 -4.85 -18.47 2.79
C GLY A 502 -3.32 -18.40 2.65
N PRO A 503 -2.58 -19.02 3.57
CA PRO A 503 -3.05 -19.75 4.74
C PRO A 503 -3.35 -18.84 5.95
N ASP A 504 -4.56 -18.94 6.51
CA ASP A 504 -4.96 -18.30 7.75
C ASP A 504 -4.70 -19.19 8.98
N PRO A 505 -4.20 -18.63 10.10
CA PRO A 505 -3.88 -19.39 11.30
C PRO A 505 -5.07 -20.09 11.98
N GLN A 506 -6.30 -19.61 11.77
CA GLN A 506 -7.52 -20.00 12.46
C GLN A 506 -8.48 -20.79 11.56
N TRP A 507 -8.58 -20.44 10.28
CA TRP A 507 -9.58 -20.99 9.36
C TRP A 507 -9.06 -22.14 8.52
N THR A 508 -7.92 -21.96 7.84
CA THR A 508 -7.30 -22.99 6.98
C THR A 508 -7.15 -24.36 7.68
N PRO A 509 -6.70 -24.46 8.95
CA PRO A 509 -6.61 -25.75 9.62
C PRO A 509 -7.95 -26.49 9.77
N LYS A 510 -9.05 -25.75 9.97
CA LYS A 510 -10.40 -26.32 10.10
C LYS A 510 -10.93 -26.81 8.75
N ILE A 511 -10.64 -26.06 7.68
CA ILE A 511 -10.97 -26.46 6.30
C ILE A 511 -10.23 -27.74 5.94
N LEU A 512 -8.92 -27.82 6.22
CA LEU A 512 -8.12 -29.03 6.02
C LEU A 512 -8.67 -30.23 6.79
N ASP A 513 -9.08 -30.04 8.06
CA ASP A 513 -9.71 -31.11 8.85
C ASP A 513 -10.99 -31.64 8.18
N ILE A 514 -11.85 -30.75 7.66
CA ILE A 514 -13.09 -31.12 6.95
C ILE A 514 -12.77 -31.86 5.65
N LEU A 515 -11.84 -31.35 4.83
CA LEU A 515 -11.46 -31.97 3.55
C LEU A 515 -10.89 -33.38 3.79
N LYS A 516 -10.06 -33.54 4.82
CA LYS A 516 -9.52 -34.83 5.25
C LYS A 516 -10.59 -35.80 5.74
N GLU A 517 -11.52 -35.34 6.56
CA GLU A 517 -12.65 -36.14 7.05
C GLU A 517 -13.53 -36.61 5.88
N ARG A 518 -13.82 -35.72 4.94
CA ARG A 518 -14.67 -35.99 3.76
C ARG A 518 -13.91 -36.63 2.59
N LYS A 519 -12.59 -36.79 2.68
CA LYS A 519 -11.72 -37.26 1.59
C LYS A 519 -11.96 -36.50 0.29
N ALA A 520 -12.03 -35.17 0.38
CA ALA A 520 -12.21 -34.30 -0.77
C ALA A 520 -10.85 -33.66 -1.13
N PRO A 521 -10.42 -33.72 -2.40
CA PRO A 521 -9.29 -32.92 -2.85
C PRO A 521 -9.64 -31.43 -2.81
N GLY A 522 -8.61 -30.59 -2.74
CA GLY A 522 -8.75 -29.13 -2.77
C GLY A 522 -7.51 -28.50 -3.37
N VAL A 523 -7.64 -27.27 -3.87
CA VAL A 523 -6.53 -26.42 -4.30
C VAL A 523 -6.53 -25.14 -3.46
N PHE A 524 -5.36 -24.69 -3.03
CA PHE A 524 -5.19 -23.49 -2.21
C PHE A 524 -4.36 -22.47 -2.99
N PHE A 525 -4.96 -21.32 -3.34
CA PHE A 525 -4.28 -20.20 -3.95
C PHE A 525 -3.76 -19.28 -2.84
N ILE A 526 -2.46 -19.39 -2.57
CA ILE A 526 -1.85 -18.83 -1.36
C ILE A 526 -1.32 -17.42 -1.59
N ILE A 527 -1.54 -16.55 -0.61
CA ILE A 527 -0.88 -15.25 -0.52
C ILE A 527 0.51 -15.47 0.09
N GLY A 528 1.56 -15.07 -0.64
CA GLY A 528 2.95 -15.28 -0.21
C GLY A 528 3.28 -14.73 1.18
N ASP A 529 2.80 -13.53 1.54
CA ASP A 529 3.01 -12.96 2.88
C ASP A 529 2.35 -13.79 3.99
N GLN A 530 1.16 -14.37 3.74
CA GLN A 530 0.50 -15.25 4.72
C GLN A 530 1.22 -16.59 4.85
N ALA A 531 1.63 -17.18 3.72
CA ALA A 531 2.40 -18.40 3.69
C ALA A 531 3.76 -18.26 4.39
N ASN A 532 4.43 -17.11 4.28
CA ASN A 532 5.69 -16.83 4.97
C ASN A 532 5.50 -16.69 6.49
N LYS A 533 4.31 -16.25 6.94
CA LYS A 533 3.96 -16.22 8.37
C LYS A 533 3.63 -17.61 8.91
N ARG A 534 2.99 -18.46 8.11
CA ARG A 534 2.53 -19.81 8.49
C ARG A 534 3.05 -20.91 7.54
N PRO A 535 4.37 -21.10 7.44
CA PRO A 535 4.95 -22.16 6.60
C PRO A 535 4.59 -23.56 7.09
N ASP A 536 4.17 -23.69 8.35
CA ASP A 536 3.66 -24.94 8.93
C ASP A 536 2.30 -25.36 8.33
N ILE A 537 1.42 -24.39 8.04
CA ILE A 537 0.12 -24.67 7.41
C ILE A 537 0.32 -24.96 5.93
N LEU A 538 1.14 -24.19 5.22
CA LEU A 538 1.47 -24.45 3.81
C LEU A 538 2.03 -25.87 3.60
N LYS A 539 2.94 -26.31 4.50
CA LYS A 539 3.44 -27.70 4.50
C LYS A 539 2.35 -28.72 4.75
N ARG A 540 1.36 -28.41 5.59
CA ARG A 540 0.23 -29.28 5.88
C ARG A 540 -0.69 -29.43 4.67
N GLU A 541 -1.06 -28.33 4.01
CA GLU A 541 -1.85 -28.34 2.77
C GLU A 541 -1.22 -29.29 1.74
N PHE A 542 0.08 -29.11 1.50
CA PHE A 542 0.82 -29.95 0.56
C PHE A 542 0.94 -31.41 1.03
N ALA A 543 1.24 -31.66 2.30
CA ALA A 543 1.40 -33.02 2.82
C ALA A 543 0.09 -33.82 2.87
N GLU A 544 -1.06 -33.16 3.01
CA GLU A 544 -2.38 -33.80 3.01
C GLU A 544 -2.91 -34.09 1.60
N GLY A 545 -2.19 -33.68 0.55
CA GLY A 545 -2.46 -34.06 -0.84
C GLY A 545 -3.11 -32.97 -1.69
N HIS A 546 -3.25 -31.75 -1.16
CA HIS A 546 -3.89 -30.63 -1.84
C HIS A 546 -2.95 -29.94 -2.84
N GLU A 547 -3.51 -29.35 -3.89
CA GLU A 547 -2.75 -28.54 -4.85
C GLU A 547 -2.51 -27.15 -4.28
N ILE A 548 -1.37 -26.54 -4.64
CA ILE A 548 -1.03 -25.18 -4.21
C ILE A 548 -0.91 -24.34 -5.47
N GLY A 549 -1.62 -23.22 -5.51
CA GLY A 549 -1.52 -22.20 -6.55
C GLY A 549 -0.97 -20.90 -6.00
N ASN A 550 -0.46 -20.07 -6.90
CA ASN A 550 0.05 -18.74 -6.61
C ASN A 550 -1.09 -17.73 -6.61
N HIS A 551 -1.20 -16.91 -5.57
CA HIS A 551 -2.18 -15.82 -5.46
C HIS A 551 -1.49 -14.48 -5.17
N THR A 552 -0.28 -14.28 -5.72
CA THR A 552 0.63 -13.13 -5.49
C THR A 552 1.16 -13.05 -4.05
N PHE A 553 2.13 -12.14 -3.82
CA PHE A 553 2.82 -12.08 -2.52
C PHE A 553 2.08 -11.19 -1.53
N THR A 554 1.58 -10.04 -2.00
CA THR A 554 0.93 -9.01 -1.17
C THR A 554 -0.57 -8.85 -1.42
N HIS A 555 -1.15 -9.64 -2.34
CA HIS A 555 -2.55 -9.55 -2.72
C HIS A 555 -2.96 -8.15 -3.22
N PRO A 556 -2.31 -7.60 -4.28
CA PRO A 556 -2.69 -6.31 -4.86
C PRO A 556 -3.87 -6.45 -5.82
N LYS A 557 -4.61 -5.37 -6.06
CA LYS A 557 -5.58 -5.30 -7.17
C LYS A 557 -4.90 -5.53 -8.51
N PHE A 558 -5.31 -6.59 -9.20
CA PHE A 558 -4.58 -7.13 -10.34
C PHE A 558 -4.58 -6.19 -11.56
N ASP A 559 -5.66 -5.43 -11.77
CA ASP A 559 -5.83 -4.45 -12.84
C ASP A 559 -5.02 -3.14 -12.62
N GLU A 560 -4.63 -2.82 -11.39
CA GLU A 560 -3.97 -1.55 -11.04
C GLU A 560 -2.43 -1.60 -11.04
N ILE A 561 -1.82 -2.79 -11.10
CA ILE A 561 -0.37 -2.98 -10.99
C ILE A 561 0.35 -2.94 -12.35
N SER A 562 1.66 -2.68 -12.34
CA SER A 562 2.49 -2.72 -13.54
C SER A 562 2.95 -4.14 -13.87
N HIS A 563 3.26 -4.44 -15.13
CA HIS A 563 3.80 -5.75 -15.54
C HIS A 563 5.07 -6.16 -14.76
N THR A 564 5.92 -5.20 -14.38
CA THR A 564 7.11 -5.48 -13.56
C THR A 564 6.73 -5.88 -12.14
N GLN A 565 5.77 -5.17 -11.55
CA GLN A 565 5.27 -5.49 -10.21
C GLN A 565 4.59 -6.87 -10.21
N LEU A 566 3.76 -7.18 -11.20
CA LEU A 566 3.14 -8.50 -11.35
C LEU A 566 4.20 -9.62 -11.39
N ARG A 567 5.23 -9.47 -12.22
CA ARG A 567 6.34 -10.44 -12.30
C ARG A 567 7.02 -10.64 -10.94
N TRP A 568 7.25 -9.57 -10.17
CA TRP A 568 7.85 -9.66 -8.84
C TRP A 568 6.95 -10.34 -7.82
N GLU A 569 5.66 -10.00 -7.80
CA GLU A 569 4.65 -10.62 -6.91
C GLU A 569 4.56 -12.14 -7.14
N LEU A 570 4.55 -12.56 -8.41
CA LEU A 570 4.52 -13.98 -8.78
C LEU A 570 5.83 -14.68 -8.42
N ASN A 571 6.99 -14.09 -8.75
CA ASN A 571 8.31 -14.69 -8.45
C ASN A 571 8.55 -14.81 -6.95
N LEU A 572 8.18 -13.81 -6.15
CA LEU A 572 8.33 -13.85 -4.69
C LEU A 572 7.55 -15.02 -4.08
N THR A 573 6.30 -15.19 -4.52
CA THR A 573 5.43 -16.26 -4.04
C THR A 573 5.93 -17.62 -4.50
N GLN A 574 6.38 -17.72 -5.76
CA GLN A 574 6.99 -18.95 -6.28
C GLN A 574 8.23 -19.35 -5.48
N ARG A 575 9.19 -18.44 -5.28
CA ARG A 575 10.41 -18.72 -4.51
C ARG A 575 10.11 -19.11 -3.05
N LEU A 576 9.07 -18.54 -2.47
CA LEU A 576 8.59 -18.96 -1.15
C LEU A 576 8.06 -20.39 -1.18
N ILE A 577 7.23 -20.76 -2.16
CA ILE A 577 6.72 -22.12 -2.36
C ILE A 577 7.88 -23.10 -2.54
N GLU A 578 8.83 -22.79 -3.42
CA GLU A 578 10.02 -23.61 -3.69
C GLU A 578 10.85 -23.84 -2.43
N SER A 579 11.16 -22.77 -1.69
CA SER A 579 11.96 -22.84 -0.46
C SER A 579 11.27 -23.60 0.67
N THR A 580 9.93 -23.63 0.68
CA THR A 580 9.14 -24.23 1.77
C THR A 580 8.76 -25.68 1.49
N LEU A 581 8.41 -25.99 0.23
CA LEU A 581 7.79 -27.25 -0.17
C LEU A 581 8.67 -28.13 -1.07
N ASP A 582 9.80 -27.62 -1.57
CA ASP A 582 10.68 -28.35 -2.51
C ASP A 582 10.00 -28.69 -3.86
N VAL A 583 9.00 -27.89 -4.24
CA VAL A 583 8.24 -28.00 -5.50
C VAL A 583 7.98 -26.62 -6.09
N LYS A 584 7.75 -26.58 -7.39
CA LYS A 584 7.14 -25.43 -8.08
C LYS A 584 5.62 -25.59 -8.08
N THR A 585 4.91 -24.50 -8.32
CA THR A 585 3.55 -24.55 -8.87
C THR A 585 3.50 -23.85 -10.22
N ILE A 586 2.63 -24.32 -11.11
CA ILE A 586 2.23 -23.60 -12.32
C ILE A 586 0.80 -23.06 -12.20
N LEU A 587 0.08 -23.33 -11.12
CA LEU A 587 -1.29 -22.86 -10.97
C LEU A 587 -1.26 -21.41 -10.49
N PHE A 588 -2.01 -20.53 -11.14
CA PHE A 588 -2.14 -19.13 -10.76
C PHE A 588 -3.59 -18.69 -10.82
N ARG A 589 -4.00 -17.89 -9.83
CA ARG A 589 -5.28 -17.17 -9.84
C ARG A 589 -5.03 -15.70 -9.50
N PRO A 590 -5.53 -14.74 -10.30
CA PRO A 590 -5.37 -13.31 -10.03
C PRO A 590 -6.15 -12.88 -8.77
N PRO A 591 -5.55 -12.08 -7.85
CA PRO A 591 -6.25 -11.45 -6.73
C PRO A 591 -7.33 -10.46 -7.17
N TYR A 592 -8.36 -10.28 -6.33
CA TYR A 592 -9.53 -9.46 -6.66
C TYR A 592 -10.05 -9.81 -8.05
N GLY A 593 -10.24 -11.11 -8.27
CA GLY A 593 -10.28 -11.71 -9.58
C GLY A 593 -11.36 -11.15 -10.51
N ILE A 594 -11.53 -11.86 -11.61
CA ILE A 594 -12.73 -11.72 -12.41
C ILE A 594 -13.76 -12.57 -11.67
N ASP A 595 -14.71 -11.91 -10.98
CA ASP A 595 -15.68 -12.54 -10.06
C ASP A 595 -16.63 -13.53 -10.78
N HIS A 596 -16.45 -13.68 -12.09
CA HIS A 596 -17.15 -14.56 -13.02
C HIS A 596 -16.25 -14.85 -14.24
N GLN A 597 -16.82 -15.47 -15.28
CA GLN A 597 -16.16 -15.60 -16.58
C GLN A 597 -15.77 -14.20 -17.11
N PRO A 598 -14.55 -13.99 -17.63
CA PRO A 598 -14.13 -12.70 -18.16
C PRO A 598 -15.11 -12.24 -19.23
N GLU A 599 -15.51 -10.98 -19.14
CA GLU A 599 -16.53 -10.40 -20.00
C GLU A 599 -15.93 -9.46 -21.05
N TYR A 600 -14.82 -8.78 -20.74
CA TYR A 600 -14.18 -7.82 -21.65
C TYR A 600 -12.65 -7.76 -21.50
N SER A 601 -11.98 -7.27 -22.54
CA SER A 601 -10.52 -7.25 -22.70
C SER A 601 -9.71 -6.60 -21.57
N GLU A 602 -10.27 -5.61 -20.89
CA GLU A 602 -9.58 -4.91 -19.78
C GLU A 602 -9.36 -5.82 -18.57
N GLU A 603 -10.29 -6.73 -18.28
CA GLU A 603 -10.21 -7.64 -17.13
C GLU A 603 -9.09 -8.67 -17.29
N VAL A 604 -8.78 -9.04 -18.54
CA VAL A 604 -7.81 -10.09 -18.87
C VAL A 604 -6.45 -9.55 -19.32
N ALA A 605 -6.29 -8.23 -19.48
CA ALA A 605 -5.14 -7.64 -20.17
C ALA A 605 -3.77 -7.99 -19.56
N GLN A 606 -3.71 -8.26 -18.26
CA GLN A 606 -2.47 -8.63 -17.58
C GLN A 606 -2.23 -10.15 -17.50
N LEU A 607 -3.24 -10.97 -17.75
CA LEU A 607 -3.16 -12.43 -17.64
C LEU A 607 -2.17 -13.08 -18.62
N PRO A 608 -2.01 -12.62 -19.87
CA PRO A 608 -0.97 -13.14 -20.77
C PRO A 608 0.43 -13.07 -20.16
N VAL A 609 0.73 -12.07 -19.32
CA VAL A 609 2.04 -11.96 -18.65
C VAL A 609 2.28 -13.13 -17.70
N ALA A 610 1.26 -13.58 -16.96
CA ALA A 610 1.37 -14.76 -16.10
C ALA A 610 1.54 -16.03 -16.94
N GLN A 611 0.83 -16.14 -18.07
CA GLN A 611 0.99 -17.27 -18.99
C GLN A 611 2.38 -17.30 -19.64
N GLU A 612 2.95 -16.17 -20.02
CA GLU A 612 4.34 -16.05 -20.52
C GLU A 612 5.37 -16.51 -19.48
N MET A 613 5.06 -16.36 -18.19
CA MET A 613 5.88 -16.89 -17.09
C MET A 613 5.69 -18.40 -16.88
N GLY A 614 4.76 -19.03 -17.60
CA GLY A 614 4.47 -20.46 -17.58
C GLY A 614 3.39 -20.89 -16.58
N TYR A 615 2.57 -19.95 -16.10
CA TYR A 615 1.42 -20.29 -15.25
C TYR A 615 0.19 -20.69 -16.09
N LEU A 616 -0.54 -21.68 -15.58
CA LEU A 616 -1.93 -21.97 -15.94
C LEU A 616 -2.86 -21.08 -15.13
N ILE A 617 -3.71 -20.35 -15.82
CA ILE A 617 -4.64 -19.40 -15.21
C ILE A 617 -5.91 -20.14 -14.84
N VAL A 618 -6.19 -20.21 -13.55
CA VAL A 618 -7.34 -20.94 -13.00
C VAL A 618 -8.41 -19.93 -12.61
N GLY A 619 -9.46 -19.88 -13.42
CA GLY A 619 -10.67 -19.11 -13.15
C GLY A 619 -11.57 -19.79 -12.13
N GLN A 620 -12.82 -19.32 -12.11
CA GLN A 620 -13.87 -19.81 -11.25
C GLN A 620 -15.22 -19.37 -11.86
N ARG A 621 -16.15 -20.30 -12.08
CA ARG A 621 -17.51 -19.99 -12.56
C ARG A 621 -18.58 -20.26 -11.51
N ILE A 622 -18.17 -20.73 -10.33
CA ILE A 622 -19.04 -21.00 -9.19
C ILE A 622 -18.51 -20.18 -7.99
N ASP A 623 -19.04 -18.95 -7.83
CA ASP A 623 -18.75 -18.07 -6.70
C ASP A 623 -19.99 -17.91 -5.81
N PRO A 624 -19.98 -18.42 -4.58
CA PRO A 624 -21.06 -18.21 -3.64
C PRO A 624 -20.95 -16.90 -2.82
N ASP A 625 -19.98 -16.03 -3.08
CA ASP A 625 -19.70 -14.80 -2.34
C ASP A 625 -19.44 -15.04 -0.84
N ASP A 626 -18.78 -16.16 -0.49
CA ASP A 626 -18.59 -16.58 0.91
C ASP A 626 -17.77 -15.58 1.75
N TRP A 627 -17.03 -14.71 1.08
CA TRP A 627 -16.25 -13.63 1.66
C TRP A 627 -17.07 -12.36 1.97
N SER A 628 -18.24 -12.20 1.35
CA SER A 628 -19.03 -10.96 1.36
C SER A 628 -19.71 -10.67 2.71
N LEU A 629 -19.84 -9.37 3.02
CA LEU A 629 -20.51 -8.88 4.23
C LEU A 629 -21.79 -8.12 3.89
N ARG A 630 -22.95 -8.72 4.18
CA ARG A 630 -24.25 -8.07 4.00
C ARG A 630 -24.67 -7.38 5.29
N ASN A 631 -24.80 -6.04 5.26
CA ASN A 631 -25.05 -5.23 6.46
C ASN A 631 -23.99 -5.45 7.58
N GLY A 632 -22.73 -5.67 7.20
CA GLY A 632 -21.62 -5.90 8.12
C GLY A 632 -21.59 -7.28 8.78
N LYS A 633 -22.37 -8.25 8.29
CA LYS A 633 -22.38 -9.64 8.79
C LYS A 633 -22.06 -10.62 7.64
N PRO A 634 -21.36 -11.74 7.93
CA PRO A 634 -21.14 -12.80 6.94
C PRO A 634 -22.47 -13.40 6.45
N ILE A 635 -22.53 -13.78 5.18
CA ILE A 635 -23.69 -14.46 4.62
C ILE A 635 -23.91 -15.84 5.27
N PRO A 636 -25.16 -16.27 5.52
CA PRO A 636 -25.43 -17.55 6.18
C PRO A 636 -24.92 -18.76 5.40
N ALA A 637 -24.42 -19.78 6.10
CA ALA A 637 -23.89 -21.01 5.48
C ALA A 637 -24.86 -21.71 4.51
N GLN A 638 -26.16 -21.68 4.79
CA GLN A 638 -27.17 -22.28 3.90
C GLN A 638 -27.27 -21.53 2.56
N GLU A 639 -27.13 -20.21 2.57
CA GLU A 639 -27.17 -19.38 1.36
C GLU A 639 -25.95 -19.67 0.47
N ILE A 640 -24.76 -19.87 1.08
CA ILE A 640 -23.55 -20.33 0.40
C ILE A 640 -23.81 -21.68 -0.30
N VAL A 641 -24.36 -22.66 0.44
CA VAL A 641 -24.69 -24.00 -0.09
C VAL A 641 -25.66 -23.89 -1.26
N ASP A 642 -26.76 -23.14 -1.09
CA ASP A 642 -27.79 -22.98 -2.11
C ASP A 642 -27.24 -22.26 -3.36
N SER A 643 -26.36 -21.28 -3.18
CA SER A 643 -25.68 -20.59 -4.28
C SER A 643 -24.79 -21.55 -5.09
N VAL A 644 -23.92 -22.32 -4.41
CA VAL A 644 -23.09 -23.34 -5.08
C VAL A 644 -23.94 -24.34 -5.84
N LEU A 645 -25.02 -24.86 -5.24
CA LEU A 645 -25.86 -25.87 -5.89
C LEU A 645 -26.63 -25.37 -7.11
N ARG A 646 -27.02 -24.08 -7.11
CA ARG A 646 -27.64 -23.40 -8.26
C ARG A 646 -26.63 -23.24 -9.40
N GLN A 647 -25.41 -22.83 -9.08
CA GLN A 647 -24.36 -22.53 -10.06
C GLN A 647 -23.59 -23.77 -10.55
N ALA A 648 -23.64 -24.90 -9.83
CA ALA A 648 -22.86 -26.11 -10.15
C ALA A 648 -23.11 -26.74 -11.53
N ALA A 649 -24.14 -26.29 -12.27
CA ALA A 649 -24.35 -26.70 -13.67
C ALA A 649 -23.56 -25.86 -14.68
N ASN A 650 -23.05 -24.70 -14.25
CA ASN A 650 -22.46 -23.68 -15.11
C ASN A 650 -20.93 -23.68 -15.06
N GLY A 651 -20.29 -24.52 -14.24
CA GLY A 651 -18.83 -24.51 -14.04
C GLY A 651 -18.32 -25.78 -13.38
N ASN A 652 -17.00 -25.88 -13.27
CA ASN A 652 -16.28 -27.04 -12.74
C ASN A 652 -15.42 -26.72 -11.52
N ILE A 653 -15.18 -25.46 -11.18
CA ILE A 653 -14.32 -25.00 -10.08
C ILE A 653 -15.12 -24.06 -9.17
N ILE A 654 -15.24 -24.45 -7.89
CA ILE A 654 -15.86 -23.65 -6.83
C ILE A 654 -14.81 -22.77 -6.17
N LEU A 655 -15.05 -21.47 -6.09
CA LEU A 655 -14.28 -20.54 -5.27
C LEU A 655 -14.86 -20.49 -3.84
N LEU A 656 -13.99 -20.65 -2.84
CA LEU A 656 -14.25 -20.37 -1.44
C LEU A 656 -13.03 -19.64 -0.86
N HIS A 657 -13.15 -19.06 0.33
CA HIS A 657 -12.03 -18.36 0.96
C HIS A 657 -11.61 -19.02 2.27
N ASP A 658 -10.31 -19.25 2.44
CA ASP A 658 -9.72 -19.74 3.69
C ASP A 658 -8.96 -18.66 4.47
N GLY A 659 -8.81 -17.46 3.92
CA GLY A 659 -8.28 -16.26 4.58
C GLY A 659 -9.12 -15.00 4.33
N GLY A 660 -8.59 -13.82 4.65
CA GLY A 660 -9.21 -12.54 4.27
C GLY A 660 -10.36 -12.01 5.16
N GLY A 661 -10.67 -12.65 6.30
CA GLY A 661 -11.73 -12.18 7.19
C GLY A 661 -12.30 -13.24 8.14
N ASP A 662 -13.55 -13.05 8.57
CA ASP A 662 -14.31 -14.09 9.29
C ASP A 662 -14.81 -15.15 8.30
N ARG A 663 -14.39 -16.41 8.47
CA ARG A 663 -14.77 -17.56 7.63
C ARG A 663 -15.60 -18.59 8.39
N THR A 664 -16.27 -18.17 9.47
CA THR A 664 -17.14 -19.06 10.26
C THR A 664 -18.23 -19.72 9.41
N GLN A 665 -18.84 -18.97 8.47
CA GLN A 665 -19.92 -19.48 7.63
C GLN A 665 -19.42 -20.38 6.51
N THR A 666 -18.28 -20.06 5.87
CA THR A 666 -17.59 -20.93 4.91
C THR A 666 -17.26 -22.30 5.51
N VAL A 667 -16.68 -22.31 6.72
CA VAL A 667 -16.35 -23.55 7.45
C VAL A 667 -17.60 -24.38 7.75
N ALA A 668 -18.73 -23.74 8.05
CA ALA A 668 -20.00 -24.42 8.30
C ALA A 668 -20.68 -24.93 7.00
N ALA A 669 -20.49 -24.24 5.88
CA ALA A 669 -21.05 -24.59 4.58
C ALA A 669 -20.30 -25.74 3.90
N LEU A 670 -18.97 -25.77 3.98
CA LEU A 670 -18.10 -26.73 3.28
C LEU A 670 -18.52 -28.21 3.40
N PRO A 671 -18.79 -28.79 4.58
CA PRO A 671 -19.21 -30.19 4.66
C PRO A 671 -20.57 -30.42 3.98
N GLN A 672 -21.48 -29.44 4.06
CA GLN A 672 -22.81 -29.52 3.44
C GLN A 672 -22.71 -29.44 1.91
N ILE A 673 -21.82 -28.59 1.38
CA ILE A 673 -21.51 -28.49 -0.05
C ILE A 673 -21.02 -29.86 -0.57
N ILE A 674 -20.00 -30.43 0.08
CA ILE A 674 -19.40 -31.71 -0.31
C ILE A 674 -20.46 -32.83 -0.33
N ASP A 675 -21.25 -32.93 0.73
CA ASP A 675 -22.26 -33.98 0.88
C ASP A 675 -23.41 -33.79 -0.13
N ALA A 676 -23.82 -32.56 -0.42
CA ALA A 676 -24.87 -32.24 -1.38
C ALA A 676 -24.46 -32.50 -2.84
N LEU A 677 -23.24 -32.09 -3.24
CA LEU A 677 -22.71 -32.35 -4.59
C LEU A 677 -22.59 -33.85 -4.87
N ARG A 678 -22.04 -34.62 -3.91
CA ARG A 678 -21.98 -36.09 -4.03
C ARG A 678 -23.37 -36.72 -4.13
N LYS A 679 -24.35 -36.21 -3.39
CA LYS A 679 -25.75 -36.68 -3.47
C LYS A 679 -26.39 -36.37 -4.83
N LYS A 680 -25.99 -35.27 -5.49
CA LYS A 680 -26.39 -34.89 -6.87
C LYS A 680 -25.65 -35.71 -7.95
N GLY A 681 -24.69 -36.55 -7.54
CA GLY A 681 -23.91 -37.44 -8.39
C GLY A 681 -22.62 -36.81 -8.94
N ASP A 682 -22.18 -35.68 -8.38
CA ASP A 682 -20.95 -35.01 -8.81
C ASP A 682 -19.71 -35.62 -8.12
N HIS A 683 -18.61 -35.75 -8.85
CA HIS A 683 -17.33 -36.27 -8.40
C HIS A 683 -16.38 -35.13 -8.04
N LEU A 684 -15.90 -35.12 -6.80
CA LEU A 684 -14.92 -34.13 -6.35
C LEU A 684 -13.51 -34.51 -6.81
N VAL A 685 -12.87 -33.64 -7.58
CA VAL A 685 -11.57 -33.86 -8.25
C VAL A 685 -10.60 -32.69 -7.99
N SER A 686 -9.33 -32.87 -8.34
CA SER A 686 -8.34 -31.79 -8.33
C SER A 686 -8.44 -30.93 -9.60
N VAL A 687 -7.83 -29.75 -9.62
CA VAL A 687 -7.80 -28.89 -10.82
C VAL A 687 -6.99 -29.57 -11.93
N SER A 688 -5.89 -30.26 -11.58
CA SER A 688 -5.13 -31.04 -12.56
C SER A 688 -5.96 -32.15 -13.25
N ASP A 689 -6.89 -32.81 -12.54
CA ASP A 689 -7.70 -33.89 -13.10
C ASP A 689 -8.76 -33.38 -14.10
N LEU A 690 -9.17 -32.12 -14.00
CA LEU A 690 -10.06 -31.49 -14.99
C LEU A 690 -9.41 -31.40 -16.37
N ILE A 691 -8.09 -31.18 -16.42
CA ILE A 691 -7.29 -31.15 -17.67
C ILE A 691 -6.54 -32.45 -17.94
N GLY A 692 -6.89 -33.54 -17.25
CA GLY A 692 -6.27 -34.86 -17.45
C GLY A 692 -4.78 -34.92 -17.07
N LYS A 693 -4.33 -34.05 -16.17
CA LYS A 693 -2.97 -34.03 -15.62
C LYS A 693 -2.95 -34.56 -14.20
N THR A 694 -1.74 -34.87 -13.73
CA THR A 694 -1.49 -35.26 -12.34
C THR A 694 -0.98 -34.07 -11.52
N ARG A 695 -1.16 -34.15 -10.21
CA ARG A 695 -0.58 -33.18 -9.25
C ARG A 695 0.93 -32.97 -9.43
N ALA A 696 1.67 -34.01 -9.78
CA ALA A 696 3.12 -33.93 -9.98
C ALA A 696 3.52 -33.17 -11.25
N GLU A 697 2.64 -33.10 -12.25
CA GLU A 697 2.87 -32.33 -13.48
C GLU A 697 2.59 -30.84 -13.27
N VAL A 698 1.56 -30.50 -12.49
CA VAL A 698 1.24 -29.10 -12.15
C VAL A 698 2.06 -28.57 -10.96
N MET A 699 2.68 -29.46 -10.18
CA MET A 699 3.59 -29.14 -9.08
C MET A 699 4.90 -29.93 -9.15
N PRO A 700 5.78 -29.63 -10.12
CA PRO A 700 6.99 -30.42 -10.36
C PRO A 700 8.01 -30.24 -9.23
N LEU A 701 8.76 -31.31 -8.95
CA LEU A 701 9.85 -31.31 -7.97
C LEU A 701 11.03 -30.44 -8.46
N LEU A 702 11.73 -29.80 -7.52
CA LEU A 702 12.94 -29.05 -7.82
C LEU A 702 14.12 -29.94 -8.21
N SER A 703 14.90 -29.47 -9.19
CA SER A 703 16.21 -30.02 -9.54
C SER A 703 17.24 -29.75 -8.42
N PRO A 704 18.39 -30.46 -8.40
CA PRO A 704 19.42 -30.23 -7.38
C PRO A 704 19.98 -28.80 -7.33
N GLU A 705 20.01 -28.10 -8.47
CA GLU A 705 20.48 -26.70 -8.56
C GLU A 705 19.44 -25.74 -7.98
N GLU A 706 18.19 -25.88 -8.40
CA GLU A 706 17.07 -25.07 -7.88
C GLU A 706 16.88 -25.27 -6.37
N ARG A 707 17.11 -26.47 -5.85
CA ARG A 707 17.12 -26.74 -4.41
C ARG A 707 18.14 -25.91 -3.64
N PHE A 708 19.28 -25.61 -4.24
CA PHE A 708 20.29 -24.77 -3.60
C PHE A 708 19.82 -23.32 -3.56
N GLU A 709 19.25 -22.82 -4.67
CA GLU A 709 18.68 -21.46 -4.74
C GLU A 709 17.52 -21.30 -3.75
N ALA A 710 16.58 -22.23 -3.75
CA ALA A 710 15.43 -22.26 -2.84
C ALA A 710 15.86 -22.27 -1.36
N ARG A 711 16.99 -22.91 -1.02
CA ARG A 711 17.55 -22.84 0.34
C ARG A 711 18.14 -21.47 0.67
N ALA A 712 18.78 -20.81 -0.28
CA ALA A 712 19.29 -19.45 -0.10
C ALA A 712 18.14 -18.45 0.09
N ASP A 713 17.11 -18.54 -0.74
CA ASP A 713 15.89 -17.73 -0.61
C ASP A 713 15.17 -18.04 0.72
N GLY A 714 15.02 -19.30 1.08
CA GLY A 714 14.43 -19.74 2.35
C GLY A 714 15.16 -19.20 3.58
N PHE A 715 16.50 -19.07 3.52
CA PHE A 715 17.28 -18.42 4.57
C PHE A 715 16.91 -16.94 4.72
N ILE A 716 16.65 -16.24 3.62
CA ILE A 716 16.28 -14.82 3.61
C ILE A 716 14.86 -14.63 4.12
N PHE A 717 13.89 -15.43 3.66
CA PHE A 717 12.53 -15.42 4.19
C PHE A 717 12.51 -15.71 5.69
N THR A 718 13.31 -16.69 6.14
CA THR A 718 13.49 -17.00 7.57
C THR A 718 14.10 -15.80 8.31
N LEU A 719 15.18 -15.20 7.80
CA LEU A 719 15.82 -14.03 8.41
C LEU A 719 14.85 -12.86 8.54
N PHE A 720 14.03 -12.63 7.50
CA PHE A 720 12.99 -11.61 7.53
C PHE A 720 11.96 -11.89 8.62
N GLN A 721 11.44 -13.11 8.71
CA GLN A 721 10.49 -13.54 9.75
C GLN A 721 11.07 -13.35 11.17
N TRP A 722 12.29 -13.81 11.40
CA TRP A 722 13.00 -13.65 12.68
C TRP A 722 13.24 -12.19 13.02
N SER A 723 13.59 -11.36 12.03
CA SER A 723 13.81 -9.93 12.26
C SER A 723 12.53 -9.24 12.74
N ARG A 724 11.38 -9.50 12.09
CA ARG A 724 10.08 -8.94 12.47
C ARG A 724 9.67 -9.36 13.87
N PHE A 725 9.84 -10.64 14.22
CA PHE A 725 9.57 -11.15 15.57
C PHE A 725 10.49 -10.53 16.63
N PHE A 726 11.80 -10.48 16.37
CA PHE A 726 12.79 -9.93 17.31
C PHE A 726 12.59 -8.44 17.55
N ILE A 727 12.27 -7.69 16.49
CA ILE A 727 11.90 -6.26 16.60
C ILE A 727 10.74 -6.10 17.58
N GLY A 728 9.64 -6.84 17.40
CA GLY A 728 8.49 -6.78 18.30
C GLY A 728 8.85 -7.05 19.77
N ILE A 729 9.72 -8.04 20.02
CA ILE A 729 10.22 -8.35 21.37
C ILE A 729 11.08 -7.21 21.93
N ILE A 730 12.01 -6.65 21.15
CA ILE A 730 12.84 -5.52 21.58
C ILE A 730 11.96 -4.34 22.00
N PHE A 731 10.94 -4.02 21.19
CA PHE A 731 10.01 -2.93 21.49
C PHE A 731 9.25 -3.19 22.80
N PHE A 732 8.66 -4.38 22.94
CA PHE A 732 7.93 -4.75 24.15
C PHE A 732 8.82 -4.71 25.40
N LEU A 733 9.98 -5.38 25.37
CA LEU A 733 10.92 -5.39 26.48
C LEU A 733 11.46 -3.99 26.79
N GLY A 734 11.80 -3.21 25.77
CA GLY A 734 12.29 -1.83 25.91
C GLY A 734 11.27 -0.94 26.62
N ILE A 735 9.99 -1.02 26.24
CA ILE A 735 8.91 -0.29 26.91
C ILE A 735 8.79 -0.74 28.36
N VAL A 736 8.63 -2.05 28.61
CA VAL A 736 8.50 -2.60 29.98
C VAL A 736 9.67 -2.17 30.87
N MET A 737 10.90 -2.21 30.36
CA MET A 737 12.10 -1.85 31.11
C MET A 737 12.20 -0.35 31.38
N VAL A 738 11.95 0.51 30.40
CA VAL A 738 12.02 1.97 30.57
C VAL A 738 10.89 2.46 31.48
N SER A 739 9.66 2.01 31.25
CA SER A 739 8.50 2.34 32.07
C SER A 739 8.66 1.82 33.50
N GLY A 740 9.08 0.56 33.65
CA GLY A 740 9.36 -0.03 34.96
C GLY A 740 10.43 0.73 35.73
N ARG A 741 11.55 1.09 35.07
CA ARG A 741 12.60 1.93 35.68
C ARG A 741 12.06 3.29 36.10
N ALA A 742 11.32 3.98 35.24
CA ALA A 742 10.78 5.30 35.54
C ALA A 742 9.88 5.27 36.79
N VAL A 743 9.00 4.28 36.88
CA VAL A 743 8.14 4.08 38.06
C VAL A 743 8.96 3.77 39.32
N ILE A 744 9.93 2.85 39.24
CA ILE A 744 10.77 2.48 40.39
C ILE A 744 11.59 3.69 40.89
N ILE A 745 12.26 4.40 39.99
CA ILE A 745 13.08 5.57 40.35
C ILE A 745 12.20 6.68 40.91
N GLY A 746 11.05 6.98 40.29
CA GLY A 746 10.11 7.99 40.77
C GLY A 746 9.57 7.67 42.17
N LEU A 747 9.20 6.41 42.44
CA LEU A 747 8.75 5.97 43.76
C LEU A 747 9.86 6.05 44.81
N LEU A 748 11.06 5.56 44.50
CA LEU A 748 12.20 5.62 45.43
C LEU A 748 12.63 7.06 45.74
N ALA A 749 12.63 7.94 44.73
CA ALA A 749 12.94 9.35 44.93
C ALA A 749 11.87 10.05 45.80
N LEU A 750 10.59 9.69 45.65
CA LEU A 750 9.52 10.20 46.50
C LEU A 750 9.65 9.69 47.94
N ILE A 751 9.96 8.40 48.13
CA ILE A 751 10.21 7.81 49.45
C ILE A 751 11.37 8.53 50.15
N GLU A 752 12.49 8.75 49.45
CA GLU A 752 13.64 9.45 50.03
C GLU A 752 13.30 10.92 50.36
N LYS A 753 12.51 11.60 49.51
CA LYS A 753 12.08 12.99 49.79
C LYS A 753 11.21 13.12 51.03
N LEU A 754 10.44 12.09 51.37
CA LEU A 754 9.57 12.05 52.55
C LEU A 754 10.31 11.56 53.81
N ARG A 755 11.55 11.07 53.67
CA ARG A 755 12.35 10.56 54.77
C ARG A 755 12.88 11.71 55.63
N PRO A 756 12.86 11.61 56.97
CA PRO A 756 13.47 12.63 57.82
C PRO A 756 14.98 12.70 57.59
N ASP A 757 15.52 13.91 57.56
CA ASP A 757 16.96 14.15 57.46
C ASP A 757 17.63 13.92 58.83
N HIS A 758 18.67 13.08 58.84
CA HIS A 758 19.38 12.69 60.06
C HIS A 758 20.83 13.19 60.12
N ALA A 759 21.31 13.91 59.09
CA ALA A 759 22.69 14.34 59.06
C ALA A 759 22.89 15.61 59.92
N VAL A 760 23.68 15.48 60.98
CA VAL A 760 23.96 16.55 61.94
C VAL A 760 25.43 16.93 61.89
N MET A 761 25.71 18.24 61.90
CA MET A 761 27.08 18.76 61.93
C MET A 761 27.78 18.31 63.22
N SER A 762 29.00 17.80 63.08
CA SER A 762 29.83 17.44 64.24
C SER A 762 30.25 18.71 65.00
N ASN A 763 30.44 18.61 66.32
CA ASN A 763 30.94 19.71 67.15
C ASN A 763 32.24 19.28 67.87
N PRO A 764 33.42 19.85 67.53
CA PRO A 764 33.63 20.88 66.51
C PRO A 764 33.40 20.36 65.07
N PRO A 765 33.11 21.25 64.09
CA PRO A 765 33.03 20.88 62.69
C PRO A 765 34.35 20.24 62.21
N PRO A 766 34.29 19.26 61.29
CA PRO A 766 35.50 18.66 60.76
C PRO A 766 36.29 19.68 59.93
N SER A 767 37.61 19.54 59.90
CA SER A 767 38.48 20.39 59.08
C SER A 767 38.28 20.09 57.60
N VAL A 768 38.23 21.14 56.77
CA VAL A 768 37.91 21.03 55.34
C VAL A 768 38.97 21.71 54.48
N THR A 769 39.39 21.05 53.41
CA THR A 769 40.16 21.67 52.33
C THR A 769 39.43 21.55 51.00
N VAL A 770 39.23 22.69 50.33
CA VAL A 770 38.64 22.78 49.00
C VAL A 770 39.75 22.71 47.95
N LEU A 771 39.62 21.82 46.97
CA LEU A 771 40.56 21.63 45.87
C LEU A 771 39.92 22.12 44.58
N ILE A 772 40.59 23.05 43.89
CA ILE A 772 40.12 23.64 42.64
C ILE A 772 41.21 23.43 41.57
N PRO A 773 41.07 22.44 40.68
CA PRO A 773 41.95 22.28 39.53
C PRO A 773 41.53 23.25 38.42
N ALA A 774 42.46 24.07 37.91
CA ALA A 774 42.20 25.09 36.89
C ALA A 774 43.13 24.94 35.68
N HIS A 775 42.58 24.98 34.46
CA HIS A 775 43.36 25.03 33.22
C HIS A 775 42.60 25.79 32.13
N ASN A 776 43.06 27.00 31.78
CA ASN A 776 42.43 27.91 30.83
C ASN A 776 41.00 28.35 31.21
N GLU A 777 40.83 28.88 32.42
CA GLU A 777 39.55 29.25 33.03
C GLU A 777 39.44 30.76 33.32
N GLN A 778 40.08 31.60 32.50
CA GLN A 778 40.18 33.04 32.76
C GLN A 778 38.82 33.76 32.90
N SER A 779 37.74 33.21 32.34
CA SER A 779 36.40 33.83 32.37
C SER A 779 35.65 33.63 33.69
N VAL A 780 35.99 32.60 34.47
CA VAL A 780 35.15 32.10 35.58
C VAL A 780 35.92 31.80 36.87
N ILE A 781 37.25 31.67 36.81
CA ILE A 781 38.06 31.24 37.96
C ILE A 781 37.96 32.17 39.17
N VAL A 782 37.87 33.48 38.96
CA VAL A 782 37.79 34.48 40.05
C VAL A 782 36.49 34.31 40.82
N GLN A 783 35.37 34.25 40.11
CA GLN A 783 34.03 34.04 40.68
C GLN A 783 33.93 32.72 41.44
N THR A 784 34.52 31.65 40.89
CA THR A 784 34.59 30.34 41.54
C THR A 784 35.29 30.42 42.90
N VAL A 785 36.51 30.99 42.97
CA VAL A 785 37.25 31.12 44.23
C VAL A 785 36.54 32.05 45.22
N GLU A 786 35.96 33.16 44.75
CA GLU A 786 35.17 34.07 45.58
C GLU A 786 33.94 33.38 46.20
N SER A 787 33.21 32.56 45.43
CA SER A 787 32.05 31.82 45.93
C SER A 787 32.41 30.88 47.09
N VAL A 788 33.60 30.26 47.04
CA VAL A 788 34.11 29.41 48.12
C VAL A 788 34.50 30.23 49.35
N LEU A 789 35.10 31.40 49.15
CA LEU A 789 35.48 32.30 50.26
C LEU A 789 34.28 32.86 51.03
N LEU A 790 33.12 32.95 50.37
CA LEU A 790 31.84 33.36 50.95
C LEU A 790 31.18 32.31 51.84
N SER A 791 31.75 31.10 51.94
CA SER A 791 31.16 30.02 52.73
C SER A 791 30.91 30.40 54.20
N ASP A 792 29.82 29.87 54.75
CA ASP A 792 29.46 29.95 56.15
C ASP A 792 30.47 29.23 57.07
N LEU A 793 31.18 28.22 56.57
CA LEU A 793 32.23 27.50 57.27
C LEU A 793 33.52 28.31 57.32
N LYS A 794 33.81 28.93 58.48
CA LYS A 794 34.94 29.87 58.62
C LYS A 794 36.32 29.19 58.64
N GLU A 795 36.39 27.97 59.16
CA GLU A 795 37.63 27.18 59.23
C GLU A 795 37.77 26.26 58.01
N LEU A 796 38.03 26.85 56.84
CA LEU A 796 38.31 26.12 55.60
C LEU A 796 39.59 26.62 54.92
N ARG A 797 40.26 25.72 54.19
CA ARG A 797 41.44 26.01 53.37
C ARG A 797 41.10 25.79 51.90
N ILE A 798 41.67 26.59 51.00
CA ILE A 798 41.45 26.48 49.56
C ILE A 798 42.80 26.23 48.90
N ILE A 799 42.92 25.17 48.11
CA ILE A 799 44.09 24.88 47.28
C ILE A 799 43.66 24.95 45.82
N VAL A 800 44.19 25.94 45.10
CA VAL A 800 43.96 26.12 43.67
C VAL A 800 45.19 25.64 42.91
N VAL A 801 45.04 24.65 42.03
CA VAL A 801 46.13 24.15 41.19
C VAL A 801 45.92 24.58 39.76
N ASN A 802 46.69 25.56 39.32
CA ASN A 802 46.78 25.95 37.91
C ASN A 802 47.67 24.94 37.15
N ASP A 803 47.03 24.11 36.34
CA ASP A 803 47.64 23.02 35.59
C ASP A 803 48.18 23.49 34.22
N GLY A 804 49.09 24.46 34.24
CA GLY A 804 49.79 24.93 33.04
C GLY A 804 48.90 25.69 32.06
N SER A 805 48.04 26.59 32.56
CA SER A 805 47.20 27.45 31.70
C SER A 805 48.02 28.29 30.72
N THR A 806 47.51 28.44 29.50
CA THR A 806 48.07 29.24 28.41
C THR A 806 47.37 30.61 28.25
N ASP A 807 46.33 30.86 29.04
CA ASP A 807 45.56 32.11 29.05
C ASP A 807 45.86 32.92 30.34
N ARG A 808 45.02 33.94 30.64
CA ARG A 808 45.24 34.82 31.80
C ARG A 808 44.87 34.20 33.16
N THR A 809 44.50 32.92 33.23
CA THR A 809 44.11 32.25 34.49
C THR A 809 45.18 32.40 35.57
N ARG A 810 46.46 32.28 35.19
CA ARG A 810 47.58 32.42 36.13
C ARG A 810 47.63 33.82 36.75
N GLU A 811 47.62 34.84 35.90
CA GLU A 811 47.67 36.25 36.29
C GLU A 811 46.50 36.59 37.22
N LEU A 812 45.29 36.17 36.85
CA LEU A 812 44.08 36.45 37.61
C LEU A 812 44.09 35.80 39.01
N LEU A 813 44.62 34.58 39.14
CA LEU A 813 44.76 33.93 40.44
C LEU A 813 45.73 34.69 41.35
N ASP A 814 46.91 35.06 40.82
CA ASP A 814 47.94 35.76 41.57
C ASP A 814 47.50 37.18 41.97
N GLU A 815 46.86 37.91 41.07
CA GLU A 815 46.37 39.27 41.30
C GLU A 815 45.31 39.34 42.40
N ASN A 816 44.37 38.39 42.42
CA ASN A 816 43.20 38.46 43.31
C ASN A 816 43.40 37.72 44.64
N PHE A 817 44.17 36.62 44.67
CA PHE A 817 44.17 35.72 45.83
C PHE A 817 45.54 35.45 46.47
N SER A 818 46.65 35.95 45.91
CA SER A 818 47.99 35.74 46.50
C SER A 818 48.15 36.26 47.93
N ARG A 819 47.31 37.20 48.36
CA ARG A 819 47.30 37.80 49.71
C ARG A 819 46.23 37.20 50.64
N GLU A 820 45.35 36.33 50.14
CA GLU A 820 44.32 35.69 50.96
C GLU A 820 44.91 34.48 51.69
N SER A 821 44.99 34.57 53.02
CA SER A 821 45.59 33.55 53.90
C SER A 821 44.94 32.16 53.81
N ARG A 822 43.66 32.09 53.42
CA ARG A 822 42.94 30.83 53.23
C ARG A 822 43.22 30.17 51.88
N VAL A 823 43.78 30.89 50.91
CA VAL A 823 43.99 30.42 49.53
C VAL A 823 45.46 30.12 49.28
N ARG A 824 45.75 28.90 48.84
CA ARG A 824 47.06 28.46 48.39
C ARG A 824 47.04 28.18 46.89
N ILE A 825 47.76 28.99 46.13
CA ILE A 825 47.88 28.86 44.68
C ILE A 825 49.12 28.03 44.34
N ILE A 826 48.97 27.08 43.42
CA ILE A 826 50.05 26.24 42.93
C ILE A 826 50.04 26.29 41.41
N HIS A 827 51.19 26.55 40.81
CA HIS A 827 51.37 26.47 39.36
C HIS A 827 52.23 25.27 39.01
N GLN A 828 51.74 24.44 38.09
CA GLN A 828 52.47 23.30 37.55
C GLN A 828 52.46 23.31 36.02
N VAL A 829 53.30 22.47 35.41
CA VAL A 829 53.18 22.14 33.98
C VAL A 829 51.93 21.28 33.78
N ASN A 830 51.23 21.44 32.66
CA ASN A 830 50.01 20.68 32.38
C ASN A 830 50.27 19.16 32.45
N ARG A 831 49.62 18.50 33.42
CA ARG A 831 49.67 17.05 33.65
C ARG A 831 48.27 16.43 33.75
N GLY A 832 47.22 17.21 33.50
CA GLY A 832 45.83 16.80 33.56
C GLY A 832 45.19 16.96 34.94
N LYS A 833 43.86 17.04 34.94
CA LYS A 833 43.03 17.27 36.13
C LYS A 833 43.28 16.29 37.27
N ALA A 834 43.37 14.98 36.99
CA ALA A 834 43.66 13.97 38.01
C ALA A 834 45.02 14.18 38.68
N ALA A 835 46.05 14.59 37.93
CA ALA A 835 47.37 14.90 38.50
C ALA A 835 47.33 16.16 39.37
N ALA A 836 46.63 17.21 38.92
CA ALA A 836 46.41 18.43 39.68
C ALA A 836 45.66 18.17 41.00
N LEU A 837 44.60 17.36 40.96
CA LEU A 837 43.84 16.96 42.14
C LEU A 837 44.67 16.11 43.12
N ASN A 838 45.48 15.16 42.65
CA ASN A 838 46.37 14.40 43.53
C ASN A 838 47.45 15.28 44.18
N LEU A 839 48.00 16.25 43.44
CA LEU A 839 48.95 17.21 44.02
C LEU A 839 48.27 18.02 45.13
N ALA A 840 47.09 18.57 44.87
CA ALA A 840 46.31 19.31 45.84
C ALA A 840 45.96 18.45 47.08
N MET A 841 45.55 17.20 46.86
CA MET A 841 45.27 16.20 47.89
C MET A 841 46.49 15.89 48.77
N SER A 842 47.68 15.80 48.18
CA SER A 842 48.92 15.53 48.91
C SER A 842 49.33 16.68 49.85
N LEU A 843 48.85 17.89 49.57
CA LEU A 843 49.11 19.09 50.34
C LEU A 843 47.98 19.43 51.31
N ALA A 844 46.82 18.81 51.16
CA ALA A 844 45.71 18.93 52.10
C ALA A 844 46.01 18.13 53.37
N ASP A 845 45.94 18.78 54.52
CA ASP A 845 46.22 18.24 55.86
C ASP A 845 44.94 18.08 56.71
N THR A 846 43.78 18.09 56.05
CA THR A 846 42.45 17.96 56.65
C THR A 846 41.84 16.58 56.40
N ASP A 847 40.85 16.20 57.22
CA ASP A 847 40.18 14.90 57.13
C ASP A 847 39.18 14.83 55.96
N ILE A 848 38.55 15.96 55.64
CA ILE A 848 37.53 16.09 54.60
C ILE A 848 38.05 17.02 53.50
N VAL A 849 37.88 16.58 52.27
CA VAL A 849 38.31 17.30 51.08
C VAL A 849 37.13 17.52 50.16
N VAL A 850 36.93 18.75 49.71
CA VAL A 850 35.85 19.12 48.78
C VAL A 850 36.48 19.43 47.42
N THR A 851 36.01 18.80 46.36
CA THR A 851 36.41 19.10 44.99
C THR A 851 35.38 20.01 44.35
N ILE A 852 35.84 21.11 43.75
CA ILE A 852 35.02 22.07 43.00
C ILE A 852 35.71 22.34 41.67
N ASP A 853 34.97 22.26 40.57
CA ASP A 853 35.48 22.58 39.24
C ASP A 853 35.69 24.10 39.11
N ALA A 854 36.67 24.53 38.31
CA ALA A 854 37.07 25.93 38.19
C ALA A 854 36.05 26.86 37.50
N ASP A 855 34.93 26.30 37.04
CA ASP A 855 33.78 26.94 36.37
C ASP A 855 32.48 26.84 37.19
N THR A 856 32.60 26.60 38.50
CA THR A 856 31.47 26.30 39.37
C THR A 856 31.40 27.26 40.56
N GLU A 857 30.27 27.96 40.67
CA GLU A 857 29.93 28.80 41.82
C GLU A 857 29.10 28.00 42.83
N ILE A 858 29.34 28.17 44.12
CA ILE A 858 28.59 27.47 45.17
C ILE A 858 27.76 28.42 46.03
N GLU A 859 26.63 27.94 46.56
CA GLU A 859 25.88 28.68 47.57
C GLU A 859 26.68 28.78 48.89
N PRO A 860 26.54 29.87 49.67
CA PRO A 860 27.32 30.09 50.90
C PRO A 860 27.23 28.94 51.93
N ASP A 861 26.12 28.21 51.97
CA ASP A 861 25.87 27.10 52.88
C ASP A 861 26.12 25.70 52.25
N ALA A 862 26.62 25.63 51.01
CA ALA A 862 26.77 24.36 50.30
C ALA A 862 27.80 23.43 50.97
N ILE A 863 28.95 23.97 51.40
CA ILE A 863 30.01 23.16 52.03
C ILE A 863 29.56 22.63 53.39
N SER A 864 28.90 23.44 54.21
CA SER A 864 28.41 23.00 55.53
C SER A 864 27.36 21.89 55.39
N LYS A 865 26.47 21.99 54.40
CA LYS A 865 25.48 20.95 54.06
C LYS A 865 26.10 19.64 53.57
N LEU A 866 27.22 19.66 52.84
CA LEU A 866 27.92 18.42 52.48
C LEU A 866 28.59 17.78 53.69
N VAL A 867 29.23 18.60 54.52
CA VAL A 867 30.17 18.14 55.53
C VAL A 867 29.48 17.50 56.74
N ARG A 868 28.24 17.90 57.06
CA ARG A 868 27.43 17.32 58.15
C ARG A 868 27.22 15.79 58.03
N HIS A 869 27.26 15.23 56.81
CA HIS A 869 27.07 13.80 56.58
C HIS A 869 28.25 12.94 57.04
N PHE A 870 29.45 13.52 57.22
CA PHE A 870 30.63 12.78 57.68
C PHE A 870 30.62 12.46 59.18
N SER A 871 29.58 12.91 59.91
CA SER A 871 29.26 12.43 61.26
C SER A 871 29.02 10.92 61.28
N ASP A 872 28.53 10.33 60.18
CA ASP A 872 28.54 8.88 59.97
C ASP A 872 29.94 8.42 59.50
N PRO A 873 30.66 7.60 60.29
CA PRO A 873 31.99 7.12 59.92
C PRO A 873 31.98 6.20 58.70
N LYS A 874 30.82 5.68 58.25
CA LYS A 874 30.70 4.85 57.04
C LYS A 874 30.61 5.68 55.77
N VAL A 875 30.31 6.97 55.86
CA VAL A 875 30.24 7.87 54.70
C VAL A 875 31.66 8.18 54.22
N GLY A 876 31.94 7.77 52.99
CA GLY A 876 33.21 8.02 52.30
C GLY A 876 33.15 9.22 51.35
N ALA A 877 31.97 9.55 50.83
CA ALA A 877 31.76 10.70 49.94
C ALA A 877 30.32 11.22 50.00
N VAL A 878 30.13 12.49 49.65
CA VAL A 878 28.84 13.18 49.59
C VAL A 878 28.77 13.97 48.30
N ALA A 879 27.74 13.74 47.50
CA ALA A 879 27.46 14.47 46.27
C ALA A 879 26.54 15.67 46.54
N GLY A 880 26.88 16.82 45.99
CA GLY A 880 26.01 18.00 45.97
C GLY A 880 25.07 18.05 44.77
N ASN A 881 24.11 18.97 44.83
CA ASN A 881 23.14 19.29 43.80
C ASN A 881 23.73 20.34 42.83
N VAL A 882 24.20 19.87 41.68
CA VAL A 882 24.71 20.76 40.63
C VAL A 882 23.55 21.23 39.76
N LYS A 883 23.51 22.53 39.43
CA LYS A 883 22.48 23.19 38.63
C LYS A 883 23.12 24.00 37.50
N VAL A 884 22.43 24.09 36.37
CA VAL A 884 22.90 24.90 35.23
C VAL A 884 22.55 26.36 35.46
N GLY A 885 23.54 27.26 35.38
CA GLY A 885 23.33 28.71 35.53
C GLY A 885 22.85 29.41 34.26
N ASN A 886 23.47 29.11 33.11
CA ASN A 886 23.25 29.81 31.83
C ASN A 886 22.07 29.24 31.00
N ARG A 887 20.83 29.43 31.45
CA ARG A 887 19.62 28.83 30.84
C ARG A 887 18.99 29.65 29.68
N SER A 888 19.79 30.39 28.94
CA SER A 888 19.32 31.33 27.89
C SER A 888 19.00 30.70 26.53
N ARG A 889 19.45 29.46 26.25
CA ARG A 889 19.27 28.77 24.97
C ARG A 889 18.56 27.43 25.13
N TRP A 890 17.97 26.92 24.06
CA TRP A 890 17.31 25.60 24.05
C TRP A 890 18.25 24.46 24.52
N LEU A 891 19.52 24.48 24.09
CA LEU A 891 20.50 23.47 24.46
C LEU A 891 20.80 23.46 25.96
N THR A 892 20.99 24.63 26.56
CA THR A 892 21.27 24.76 27.99
C THR A 892 20.03 24.51 28.84
N ARG A 893 18.83 24.80 28.33
CA ARG A 893 17.55 24.41 28.94
C ARG A 893 17.34 22.89 28.94
N TRP A 894 17.64 22.19 27.84
CA TRP A 894 17.59 20.72 27.80
C TRP A 894 18.62 20.08 28.74
N GLN A 895 19.80 20.67 28.87
CA GLN A 895 20.79 20.20 29.84
C GLN A 895 20.33 20.44 31.28
N ALA A 896 19.70 21.59 31.58
CA ALA A 896 19.08 21.83 32.89
C ALA A 896 17.99 20.80 33.20
N LEU A 897 17.13 20.49 32.22
CA LEU A 897 16.11 19.44 32.32
C LEU A 897 16.73 18.07 32.60
N GLU A 898 17.82 17.70 31.93
CA GLU A 898 18.54 16.45 32.17
C GLU A 898 19.13 16.40 33.59
N TYR A 899 19.68 17.50 34.11
CA TYR A 899 20.19 17.55 35.48
C TYR A 899 19.06 17.32 36.50
N ILE A 900 17.90 17.94 36.31
CA ILE A 900 16.73 17.74 37.18
C ILE A 900 16.24 16.29 37.12
N THR A 901 16.04 15.77 35.92
CA THR A 901 15.37 14.48 35.67
C THR A 901 16.27 13.27 35.83
N SER A 902 17.52 13.34 35.37
CA SER A 902 18.45 12.21 35.35
C SER A 902 19.54 12.31 36.41
N GLN A 903 19.98 13.50 36.84
CA GLN A 903 20.99 13.58 37.89
C GLN A 903 20.36 13.64 39.28
N ASN A 904 19.44 14.57 39.51
CA ASN A 904 18.92 14.82 40.86
C ASN A 904 17.93 13.75 41.29
N MET A 905 16.95 13.42 40.43
CA MET A 905 15.97 12.37 40.75
C MET A 905 16.62 11.00 40.92
N GLU A 906 17.56 10.62 40.03
CA GLU A 906 18.26 9.34 40.11
C GLU A 906 19.17 9.27 41.34
N LYS A 907 19.92 10.34 41.68
CA LYS A 907 20.77 10.36 42.88
C LYS A 907 19.95 10.24 44.18
N ARG A 908 18.77 10.86 44.26
CA ARG A 908 17.83 10.69 45.39
C ARG A 908 17.45 9.22 45.56
N ALA A 909 16.99 8.59 44.48
CA ALA A 909 16.64 7.17 44.51
C ALA A 909 17.85 6.28 44.85
N PHE A 910 19.04 6.64 44.37
CA PHE A 910 20.26 5.85 44.55
C PHE A 910 20.93 6.06 45.91
N ASP A 911 20.73 7.18 46.62
CA ASP A 911 21.19 7.33 48.01
C ASP A 911 20.45 6.33 48.92
N LEU A 912 19.12 6.22 48.76
CA LEU A 912 18.29 5.26 49.51
C LEU A 912 18.80 3.82 49.36
N LEU A 913 19.29 3.45 48.17
CA LEU A 913 19.85 2.13 47.85
C LEU A 913 21.38 2.03 48.04
N ASN A 914 22.04 3.13 48.44
CA ASN A 914 23.49 3.25 48.51
C ASN A 914 24.19 2.81 47.20
N CYS A 915 23.72 3.27 46.06
CA CYS A 915 24.21 2.86 44.73
C CYS A 915 24.55 4.04 43.81
N ILE A 916 24.88 5.21 44.37
CA ILE A 916 25.38 6.36 43.61
C ILE A 916 26.70 5.97 42.90
N THR A 917 26.75 6.21 41.60
CA THR A 917 27.89 5.84 40.74
C THR A 917 28.76 7.01 40.32
N VAL A 918 28.29 8.25 40.53
CA VAL A 918 29.06 9.47 40.24
C VAL A 918 28.78 10.53 41.29
N VAL A 919 29.82 10.91 42.04
CA VAL A 919 29.88 12.18 42.79
C VAL A 919 30.47 13.21 41.84
N PRO A 920 29.74 14.28 41.47
CA PRO A 920 30.21 15.21 40.44
C PRO A 920 31.44 16.00 40.89
N GLY A 921 32.42 16.16 40.00
CA GLY A 921 33.60 17.00 40.26
C GLY A 921 33.30 18.46 40.61
N ALA A 922 32.18 18.99 40.12
CA ALA A 922 31.72 20.36 40.37
C ALA A 922 31.35 20.63 41.84
N LEU A 923 30.84 19.63 42.57
CA LEU A 923 30.53 19.76 44.00
C LEU A 923 30.50 18.38 44.67
N GLY A 924 31.66 17.94 45.15
CA GLY A 924 31.82 16.64 45.82
C GLY A 924 32.67 16.75 47.07
N ALA A 925 32.16 16.25 48.21
CA ALA A 925 32.94 16.14 49.43
C ALA A 925 33.38 14.70 49.66
N TRP A 926 34.61 14.52 50.14
CA TRP A 926 35.27 13.22 50.24
C TRP A 926 36.02 13.08 51.54
N ARG A 927 35.94 11.89 52.14
CA ARG A 927 36.82 11.53 53.26
C ARG A 927 38.20 11.21 52.68
N LYS A 928 39.23 11.94 53.11
CA LYS A 928 40.60 11.77 52.60
C LYS A 928 41.08 10.32 52.65
N LYS A 929 40.83 9.65 53.78
CA LYS A 929 41.14 8.22 53.99
C LYS A 929 40.48 7.29 52.96
N ALA A 930 39.27 7.60 52.50
CA ALA A 930 38.57 6.79 51.49
C ALA A 930 39.28 6.87 50.13
N ILE A 931 39.73 8.06 49.74
CA ILE A 931 40.52 8.29 48.52
C ILE A 931 41.87 7.58 48.60
N GLU A 932 42.58 7.71 49.72
CA GLU A 932 43.87 7.05 49.94
C GLU A 932 43.74 5.51 49.88
N THR A 933 42.69 4.96 50.49
CA THR A 933 42.43 3.51 50.47
C THR A 933 42.05 3.02 49.07
N ALA A 934 41.41 3.87 48.26
CA ALA A 934 41.11 3.58 46.85
C ALA A 934 42.34 3.63 45.93
N GLY A 935 43.49 4.09 46.45
CA GLY A 935 44.74 4.20 45.68
C GLY A 935 44.97 5.57 45.03
N GLY A 936 44.26 6.61 45.48
CA GLY A 936 44.32 7.96 44.92
C GLY A 936 43.38 8.17 43.73
N ILE A 937 43.51 9.32 43.06
CA ILE A 937 42.69 9.68 41.89
C ILE A 937 43.42 9.20 40.64
N THR A 938 42.95 8.15 39.98
CA THR A 938 43.67 7.58 38.82
C THR A 938 43.42 8.35 37.52
N ALA A 939 44.45 8.42 36.66
CA ALA A 939 44.39 9.09 35.35
C ALA A 939 44.16 8.12 34.17
N ASP A 940 43.82 6.86 34.44
CA ASP A 940 43.56 5.84 33.43
C ASP A 940 42.14 5.93 32.82
N THR A 941 41.29 6.82 33.36
CA THR A 941 39.95 7.14 32.85
C THR A 941 39.79 8.65 32.64
N VAL A 942 38.97 9.08 31.68
CA VAL A 942 38.71 10.52 31.41
C VAL A 942 37.62 11.16 32.29
N ALA A 943 36.96 10.35 33.12
CA ALA A 943 36.00 10.77 34.14
C ALA A 943 36.47 10.24 35.50
N GLU A 944 37.46 10.93 36.07
CA GLU A 944 38.13 10.56 37.31
C GLU A 944 37.17 10.48 38.51
N ASP A 945 36.13 11.30 38.50
CA ASP A 945 35.11 11.42 39.53
C ASP A 945 34.20 10.18 39.57
N ALA A 946 33.72 9.72 38.41
CA ALA A 946 32.93 8.50 38.27
C ALA A 946 33.75 7.25 38.67
N ASP A 947 35.01 7.17 38.24
CA ASP A 947 35.88 6.05 38.60
C ASP A 947 36.18 6.00 40.11
N LEU A 948 36.53 7.13 40.72
CA LEU A 948 36.78 7.23 42.16
C LEU A 948 35.53 6.86 42.96
N THR A 949 34.35 7.32 42.53
CA THR A 949 33.06 6.99 43.16
C THR A 949 32.86 5.47 43.22
N ILE A 950 33.03 4.78 42.08
CA ILE A 950 32.87 3.32 42.01
C ILE A 950 33.96 2.60 42.82
N ALA A 951 35.20 3.09 42.78
CA ALA A 951 36.31 2.51 43.54
C ALA A 951 36.07 2.58 45.06
N ILE A 952 35.57 3.70 45.56
CA ILE A 952 35.21 3.89 46.98
C ILE A 952 34.01 3.01 47.37
N ARG A 953 32.97 2.92 46.52
CA ARG A 953 31.84 1.98 46.75
C ARG A 953 32.31 0.53 46.77
N ARG A 954 33.23 0.14 45.88
CA ARG A 954 33.79 -1.21 45.81
C ARG A 954 34.49 -1.62 47.11
N LEU A 955 35.02 -0.65 47.86
CA LEU A 955 35.63 -0.84 49.18
C LEU A 955 34.62 -0.86 50.35
N GLY A 956 33.33 -0.65 50.07
CA GLY A 956 32.24 -0.75 51.06
C GLY A 956 31.82 0.58 51.71
N TRP A 957 32.47 1.70 51.38
CA TRP A 957 32.09 3.02 51.88
C TRP A 957 30.72 3.46 51.37
N ARG A 958 29.89 4.09 52.21
CA ARG A 958 28.62 4.69 51.78
C ARG A 958 28.88 6.00 51.05
N ILE A 959 28.07 6.26 50.03
CA ILE A 959 28.03 7.55 49.34
C ILE A 959 26.63 8.13 49.51
N SER A 960 26.55 9.38 49.94
CA SER A 960 25.30 10.09 50.21
C SER A 960 25.11 11.27 49.25
N TYR A 961 23.89 11.76 49.15
CA TYR A 961 23.53 12.90 48.31
C TYR A 961 22.84 13.96 49.15
N ASP A 962 23.31 15.21 49.08
CA ASP A 962 22.66 16.35 49.71
C ASP A 962 22.00 17.23 48.64
N GLU A 963 20.66 17.28 48.65
CA GLU A 963 19.90 18.05 47.66
C GLU A 963 19.98 19.57 47.88
N GLU A 964 20.31 20.02 49.10
CA GLU A 964 20.32 21.42 49.49
C GLU A 964 21.69 22.07 49.29
N ALA A 965 22.75 21.26 49.17
CA ALA A 965 24.09 21.72 48.81
C ALA A 965 24.15 22.07 47.32
N ILE A 966 23.86 23.32 46.97
CA ILE A 966 23.69 23.77 45.59
C ILE A 966 25.00 24.35 45.02
N ALA A 967 25.31 23.95 43.79
CA ALA A 967 26.35 24.54 42.95
C ALA A 967 25.79 24.93 41.58
N TRP A 968 26.24 26.05 41.02
CA TRP A 968 25.87 26.56 39.71
C TRP A 968 27.05 26.43 38.75
N THR A 969 26.85 25.75 37.62
CA THR A 969 27.87 25.51 36.59
C THR A 969 27.39 25.99 35.22
N GLU A 970 28.33 26.27 34.33
CA GLU A 970 28.03 26.64 32.94
C GLU A 970 27.82 25.42 32.04
N ALA A 971 26.69 25.39 31.34
CA ALA A 971 26.39 24.41 30.32
C ALA A 971 26.89 24.87 28.93
N PRO A 972 27.37 23.95 28.07
CA PRO A 972 27.67 24.23 26.68
C PRO A 972 26.55 24.93 25.88
N GLU A 973 26.86 26.05 25.24
CA GLU A 973 25.89 26.81 24.44
C GLU A 973 25.76 26.33 22.97
N THR A 974 26.70 25.49 22.51
CA THR A 974 26.73 24.97 21.13
C THR A 974 26.77 23.45 21.10
N ALA A 975 26.21 22.85 20.04
CA ALA A 975 26.18 21.40 19.86
C ALA A 975 27.59 20.78 19.86
N GLY A 976 28.58 21.44 19.25
CA GLY A 976 29.96 20.96 19.21
C GLY A 976 30.68 20.98 20.58
N GLN A 977 30.33 21.93 21.46
CA GLN A 977 30.82 21.93 22.85
C GLN A 977 30.10 20.84 23.66
N LEU A 978 28.78 20.70 23.50
CA LEU A 978 28.00 19.66 24.18
C LEU A 978 28.49 18.25 23.80
N ILE A 979 28.69 17.96 22.51
CA ILE A 979 29.18 16.66 22.05
C ILE A 979 30.54 16.34 22.68
N ARG A 980 31.44 17.32 22.80
CA ARG A 980 32.75 17.12 23.45
C ARG A 980 32.62 16.78 24.93
N GLN A 981 31.80 17.55 25.66
CA GLN A 981 31.53 17.31 27.08
C GLN A 981 30.90 15.91 27.28
N ARG A 982 29.84 15.60 26.53
CA ARG A 982 29.09 14.35 26.66
C ARG A 982 29.86 13.13 26.19
N PHE A 983 30.71 13.28 25.17
CA PHE A 983 31.67 12.25 24.78
C PHE A 983 32.61 11.91 25.93
N ARG A 984 33.17 12.90 26.62
CA ARG A 984 34.01 12.66 27.80
C ARG A 984 33.26 11.88 28.88
N TRP A 985 32.03 12.27 29.20
CA TRP A 985 31.25 11.61 30.26
C TRP A 985 30.83 10.20 29.88
N THR A 986 30.35 10.01 28.66
CA THR A 986 29.89 8.69 28.16
C THR A 986 31.07 7.74 28.01
N PHE A 987 32.19 8.20 27.44
CA PHE A 987 33.41 7.41 27.31
C PHE A 987 34.03 7.10 28.67
N GLY A 988 34.10 8.08 29.59
CA GLY A 988 34.57 7.88 30.95
C GLY A 988 33.71 6.88 31.73
N THR A 989 32.38 6.97 31.62
CA THR A 989 31.45 6.00 32.21
C THR A 989 31.69 4.59 31.66
N LEU A 990 31.90 4.47 30.34
CA LEU A 990 32.24 3.20 29.70
C LEU A 990 33.59 2.64 30.19
N GLN A 991 34.60 3.50 30.40
CA GLN A 991 35.89 3.11 30.98
C GLN A 991 35.75 2.64 32.42
N SER A 992 35.03 3.38 33.27
CA SER A 992 34.81 3.02 34.67
C SER A 992 33.98 1.73 34.80
N PHE A 993 32.94 1.56 33.98
CA PHE A 993 32.18 0.32 33.89
C PHE A 993 33.08 -0.86 33.50
N TRP A 994 33.96 -0.69 32.51
CA TRP A 994 34.90 -1.73 32.09
C TRP A 994 35.92 -2.07 33.18
N LYS A 995 36.51 -1.05 33.81
CA LYS A 995 37.52 -1.19 34.87
C LYS A 995 36.98 -1.94 36.09
N HIS A 996 35.71 -1.74 36.44
CA HIS A 996 35.04 -2.38 37.58
C HIS A 996 34.06 -3.48 37.18
N GLY A 997 34.08 -3.93 35.92
CA GLY A 997 33.13 -4.91 35.38
C GLY A 997 33.20 -6.28 36.07
N ASP A 998 34.31 -6.57 36.75
CA ASP A 998 34.47 -7.78 37.57
C ASP A 998 33.60 -7.77 38.84
N THR A 999 32.89 -6.67 39.13
CA THR A 999 31.92 -6.57 40.23
C THR A 999 30.47 -6.85 39.78
N LEU A 1000 30.21 -6.89 38.47
CA LEU A 1000 28.88 -7.03 37.88
C LEU A 1000 28.20 -8.34 38.31
N LEU A 1001 26.96 -8.24 38.79
CA LEU A 1001 26.11 -9.35 39.27
C LEU A 1001 26.75 -10.20 40.38
N ARG A 1002 27.72 -9.65 41.14
CA ARG A 1002 28.34 -10.36 42.27
C ARG A 1002 27.76 -9.90 43.61
N PRO A 1003 27.11 -10.80 44.40
CA PRO A 1003 26.49 -10.46 45.68
C PRO A 1003 27.43 -9.83 46.71
N LYS A 1004 28.72 -10.18 46.69
CA LYS A 1004 29.71 -9.65 47.65
C LYS A 1004 29.91 -8.13 47.61
N TYR A 1005 29.53 -7.48 46.51
CA TYR A 1005 29.62 -6.02 46.37
C TYR A 1005 28.28 -5.30 46.63
N GLY A 1006 27.27 -6.01 47.13
CA GLY A 1006 25.97 -5.45 47.48
C GLY A 1006 25.28 -4.77 46.29
N THR A 1007 24.71 -3.58 46.54
CA THR A 1007 23.95 -2.81 45.55
C THR A 1007 24.80 -2.27 44.40
N LEU A 1008 26.12 -2.15 44.56
CA LEU A 1008 27.03 -1.82 43.46
C LEU A 1008 26.97 -2.89 42.35
N GLY A 1009 27.06 -4.16 42.73
CA GLY A 1009 27.11 -5.28 41.78
C GLY A 1009 25.74 -5.66 41.18
N TRP A 1010 24.66 -5.56 41.97
CA TRP A 1010 23.32 -6.00 41.55
C TRP A 1010 22.39 -4.89 41.05
N ILE A 1011 22.66 -3.62 41.36
CA ILE A 1011 21.79 -2.50 40.97
C ILE A 1011 22.58 -1.50 40.12
N ALA A 1012 23.69 -0.97 40.65
CA ALA A 1012 24.40 0.16 40.04
C ALA A 1012 25.02 -0.18 38.68
N LEU A 1013 25.85 -1.24 38.61
CA LEU A 1013 26.49 -1.64 37.34
C LEU A 1013 25.50 -2.19 36.31
N PRO A 1014 24.50 -3.04 36.68
CA PRO A 1014 23.44 -3.41 35.75
C PRO A 1014 22.65 -2.22 35.20
N ASN A 1015 22.37 -1.20 36.03
CA ASN A 1015 21.70 0.02 35.58
C ASN A 1015 22.54 0.79 34.55
N ILE A 1016 23.84 0.98 34.80
CA ILE A 1016 24.76 1.59 33.82
C ILE A 1016 24.76 0.79 32.52
N PHE A 1017 24.97 -0.52 32.61
CA PHE A 1017 25.04 -1.39 31.43
C PHE A 1017 23.76 -1.31 30.59
N LEU A 1018 22.60 -1.44 31.23
CA LEU A 1018 21.34 -1.59 30.54
C LEU A 1018 20.76 -0.27 30.03
N PHE A 1019 20.70 0.74 30.89
CA PHE A 1019 19.99 2.00 30.60
C PHE A 1019 20.90 3.10 30.06
N GLN A 1020 22.21 3.08 30.35
CA GLN A 1020 23.14 4.08 29.84
C GLN A 1020 23.95 3.61 28.63
N LEU A 1021 24.13 2.29 28.44
CA LEU A 1021 24.89 1.72 27.31
C LEU A 1021 24.00 0.98 26.31
N VAL A 1022 23.29 -0.08 26.71
CA VAL A 1022 22.58 -0.99 25.77
C VAL A 1022 21.33 -0.35 25.14
N LEU A 1023 20.37 0.12 25.95
CA LEU A 1023 19.11 0.67 25.42
C LEU A 1023 19.32 1.90 24.50
N PRO A 1024 20.22 2.85 24.83
CA PRO A 1024 20.51 3.97 23.94
C PRO A 1024 21.17 3.57 22.60
N LEU A 1025 21.87 2.43 22.52
CA LEU A 1025 22.43 1.91 21.25
C LEU A 1025 21.35 1.34 20.32
N ILE A 1026 20.24 0.84 20.88
CA ILE A 1026 19.13 0.24 20.12
C ILE A 1026 18.12 1.32 19.69
N SER A 1027 17.96 2.39 20.49
CA SER A 1027 16.98 3.46 20.27
C SER A 1027 17.00 4.11 18.87
N PRO A 1028 18.15 4.35 18.21
CA PRO A 1028 18.20 4.90 16.84
C PRO A 1028 17.55 3.99 15.79
N VAL A 1029 17.70 2.68 15.94
CA VAL A 1029 17.07 1.70 15.03
C VAL A 1029 15.56 1.78 15.18
N ILE A 1030 15.06 1.84 16.41
CA ILE A 1030 13.65 2.03 16.73
C ILE A 1030 13.10 3.33 16.10
N ASP A 1031 13.80 4.45 16.29
CA ASP A 1031 13.38 5.74 15.75
C ASP A 1031 13.35 5.70 14.20
N LEU A 1032 14.38 5.13 13.55
CA LEU A 1032 14.44 4.99 12.09
C LEU A 1032 13.32 4.09 11.54
N MET A 1033 13.01 2.99 12.22
CA MET A 1033 11.92 2.11 11.83
C MET A 1033 10.57 2.83 11.92
N PHE A 1034 10.32 3.57 13.00
CA PHE A 1034 9.10 4.35 13.19
C PHE A 1034 8.92 5.43 12.11
N PHE A 1035 9.95 6.25 11.86
CA PHE A 1035 9.88 7.29 10.83
C PHE A 1035 9.83 6.69 9.43
N GLY A 1036 10.51 5.56 9.19
CA GLY A 1036 10.44 4.82 7.94
C GLY A 1036 9.04 4.29 7.66
N SER A 1037 8.39 3.65 8.65
CA SER A 1037 7.01 3.17 8.51
C SER A 1037 6.03 4.31 8.27
N LEU A 1038 6.21 5.46 8.96
CA LEU A 1038 5.36 6.62 8.78
C LEU A 1038 5.54 7.27 7.39
N LEU A 1039 6.79 7.36 6.91
CA LEU A 1039 7.10 7.89 5.58
C LEU A 1039 6.52 7.00 4.48
N LEU A 1040 6.73 5.68 4.57
CA LEU A 1040 6.19 4.73 3.59
C LEU A 1040 4.66 4.76 3.55
N TRP A 1041 4.01 4.83 4.72
CA TRP A 1041 2.57 5.00 4.81
C TRP A 1041 2.11 6.33 4.19
N ALA A 1042 2.77 7.44 4.49
CA ALA A 1042 2.43 8.73 3.91
C ALA A 1042 2.57 8.74 2.37
N LEU A 1043 3.67 8.20 1.85
CA LEU A 1043 3.88 8.06 0.40
C LEU A 1043 2.79 7.22 -0.26
N ALA A 1044 2.32 6.16 0.39
CA ALA A 1044 1.19 5.35 -0.08
C ALA A 1044 -0.12 6.14 -0.11
N GLN A 1045 -0.42 6.95 0.92
CA GLN A 1045 -1.63 7.78 0.96
C GLN A 1045 -1.63 8.87 -0.13
N PHE A 1046 -0.47 9.47 -0.41
CA PHE A 1046 -0.36 10.53 -1.43
C PHE A 1046 -0.22 10.00 -2.86
N ARG A 1047 -0.26 8.69 -3.09
CA ARG A 1047 -0.07 8.03 -4.40
C ARG A 1047 1.21 8.49 -5.14
N VAL A 1048 2.20 9.03 -4.43
CA VAL A 1048 3.43 9.61 -5.01
C VAL A 1048 4.31 8.51 -5.63
N THR A 1049 4.10 7.27 -5.22
CA THR A 1049 4.78 6.08 -5.75
C THR A 1049 3.86 4.86 -5.62
N ARG A 1050 3.72 4.05 -6.67
CA ARG A 1050 3.11 2.70 -6.61
C ARG A 1050 4.05 1.74 -5.85
N LEU A 1051 4.34 2.03 -4.59
CA LEU A 1051 5.11 1.14 -3.73
C LEU A 1051 4.18 0.01 -3.24
N PRO A 1052 4.66 -1.24 -3.19
CA PRO A 1052 3.90 -2.33 -2.57
C PRO A 1052 3.53 -1.94 -1.14
N GLN A 1053 2.32 -2.30 -0.70
CA GLN A 1053 1.87 -2.09 0.68
C GLN A 1053 2.65 -2.99 1.64
N LEU A 1054 3.90 -2.64 1.92
CA LEU A 1054 4.76 -3.36 2.85
C LEU A 1054 4.30 -3.20 4.32
N TRP A 1055 3.36 -2.29 4.59
CA TRP A 1055 2.87 -1.95 5.92
C TRP A 1055 1.35 -1.79 5.91
N THR A 1056 0.67 -2.51 6.80
CA THR A 1056 -0.77 -2.34 6.98
C THR A 1056 -1.06 -1.05 7.76
N ALA A 1057 -2.24 -0.44 7.54
CA ALA A 1057 -2.68 0.71 8.34
C ALA A 1057 -2.64 0.40 9.85
N ALA A 1058 -2.97 -0.83 10.23
CA ALA A 1058 -2.92 -1.32 11.61
C ALA A 1058 -1.50 -1.32 12.21
N ASP A 1059 -0.45 -1.56 11.41
CA ASP A 1059 0.93 -1.52 11.90
C ASP A 1059 1.39 -0.08 12.20
N VAL A 1060 0.93 0.88 11.40
CA VAL A 1060 1.20 2.32 11.59
C VAL A 1060 0.46 2.84 12.80
N GLU A 1061 -0.83 2.51 12.95
CA GLU A 1061 -1.63 2.87 14.12
C GLU A 1061 -1.00 2.37 15.42
N LYS A 1062 -0.60 1.09 15.47
CA LYS A 1062 0.10 0.52 16.63
C LYS A 1062 1.39 1.28 16.92
N SER A 1063 2.19 1.57 15.89
CA SER A 1063 3.46 2.28 16.03
C SER A 1063 3.28 3.70 16.58
N VAL A 1064 2.26 4.42 16.10
CA VAL A 1064 1.89 5.76 16.59
C VAL A 1064 1.39 5.69 18.05
N LEU A 1065 0.53 4.72 18.38
CA LEU A 1065 0.05 4.52 19.75
C LEU A 1065 1.22 4.25 20.72
N PHE A 1066 2.16 3.37 20.36
CA PHE A 1066 3.35 3.10 21.16
C PHE A 1066 4.23 4.35 21.32
N PHE A 1067 4.42 5.12 20.24
CA PHE A 1067 5.21 6.35 20.27
C PHE A 1067 4.58 7.41 21.20
N LEU A 1068 3.27 7.64 21.08
CA LEU A 1068 2.53 8.56 21.95
C LEU A 1068 2.55 8.11 23.41
N GLY A 1069 2.36 6.80 23.66
CA GLY A 1069 2.48 6.22 24.99
C GLY A 1069 3.85 6.45 25.61
N PHE A 1070 4.94 6.26 24.84
CA PHE A 1070 6.30 6.52 25.30
C PHE A 1070 6.50 8.01 25.65
N LEU A 1071 6.06 8.93 24.78
CA LEU A 1071 6.15 10.37 25.04
C LEU A 1071 5.39 10.77 26.31
N LEU A 1072 4.20 10.22 26.53
CA LEU A 1072 3.42 10.47 27.73
C LEU A 1072 4.18 10.06 29.00
N ILE A 1073 4.83 8.89 28.99
CA ILE A 1073 5.63 8.40 30.12
C ILE A 1073 6.83 9.32 30.37
N ASP A 1074 7.49 9.81 29.32
CA ASP A 1074 8.63 10.73 29.44
C ASP A 1074 8.19 12.05 30.10
N ILE A 1075 7.06 12.61 29.65
CA ILE A 1075 6.49 13.84 30.23
C ILE A 1075 6.07 13.62 31.69
N LEU A 1076 5.39 12.52 32.01
CA LEU A 1076 5.02 12.16 33.39
C LEU A 1076 6.25 12.04 34.29
N THR A 1077 7.32 11.42 33.79
CA THR A 1077 8.58 11.26 34.53
C THR A 1077 9.24 12.62 34.79
N CYS A 1078 9.28 13.50 33.78
CA CYS A 1078 9.74 14.88 33.95
C CYS A 1078 8.89 15.64 34.98
N MET A 1079 7.56 15.54 34.91
CA MET A 1079 6.67 16.20 35.87
C MET A 1079 6.94 15.75 37.31
N VAL A 1080 7.13 14.44 37.55
CA VAL A 1080 7.50 13.91 38.88
C VAL A 1080 8.81 14.51 39.37
N ALA A 1081 9.84 14.60 38.50
CA ALA A 1081 11.12 15.21 38.87
C ALA A 1081 10.97 16.70 39.27
N PHE A 1082 10.12 17.46 38.57
CA PHE A 1082 9.84 18.86 38.91
C PHE A 1082 9.03 19.02 40.21
N VAL A 1083 8.09 18.12 40.49
CA VAL A 1083 7.38 18.10 41.78
C VAL A 1083 8.37 17.92 42.94
N LEU A 1084 9.43 17.13 42.75
CA LEU A 1084 10.48 16.92 43.75
C LEU A 1084 11.42 18.14 43.91
N GLU A 1085 11.55 18.99 42.89
CA GLU A 1085 12.40 20.19 42.84
C GLU A 1085 11.55 21.48 42.83
N ARG A 1086 10.78 21.73 43.89
CA ARG A 1086 9.78 22.83 43.95
C ARG A 1086 10.30 24.25 43.65
N LYS A 1087 11.60 24.50 43.79
CA LYS A 1087 12.23 25.81 43.54
C LYS A 1087 12.65 26.02 42.07
N GLU A 1088 12.43 25.04 41.20
CA GLU A 1088 12.82 25.11 39.78
C GLU A 1088 11.77 25.78 38.88
N ASP A 1089 12.25 26.28 37.74
CA ASP A 1089 11.42 26.93 36.71
C ASP A 1089 10.68 25.91 35.84
N TRP A 1090 9.36 25.80 36.04
CA TRP A 1090 8.49 24.87 35.31
C TRP A 1090 8.40 25.13 33.80
N THR A 1091 8.82 26.31 33.31
CA THR A 1091 8.88 26.57 31.86
C THR A 1091 9.92 25.69 31.15
N LEU A 1092 10.81 25.02 31.90
CA LEU A 1092 11.75 24.01 31.39
C LEU A 1092 11.06 22.71 30.92
N LEU A 1093 9.76 22.51 31.20
CA LEU A 1093 9.01 21.37 30.67
C LEU A 1093 8.54 21.56 29.22
N ILE A 1094 8.35 22.79 28.75
CA ILE A 1094 7.99 23.10 27.35
C ILE A 1094 8.91 22.41 26.32
N PRO A 1095 10.25 22.47 26.46
CA PRO A 1095 11.16 21.85 25.50
C PRO A 1095 11.20 20.31 25.51
N VAL A 1096 10.54 19.62 26.45
CA VAL A 1096 10.57 18.14 26.56
C VAL A 1096 10.13 17.45 25.26
N LEU A 1097 9.04 17.91 24.64
CA LEU A 1097 8.52 17.31 23.40
C LEU A 1097 9.52 17.41 22.24
N LEU A 1098 10.24 18.53 22.15
CA LEU A 1098 11.22 18.78 21.10
C LEU A 1098 12.57 18.08 21.36
N GLN A 1099 12.82 17.68 22.62
CA GLN A 1099 14.06 17.03 23.03
C GLN A 1099 14.31 15.73 22.24
N ARG A 1100 13.25 14.96 21.93
CA ARG A 1100 13.33 13.68 21.22
C ARG A 1100 13.89 13.82 19.80
N PHE A 1101 13.54 14.91 19.12
CA PHE A 1101 13.87 15.13 17.71
C PHE A 1101 15.24 15.78 17.50
N TYR A 1102 15.82 16.42 18.52
CA TYR A 1102 17.11 17.11 18.41
C TYR A 1102 18.13 16.66 19.47
N TYR A 1103 17.86 16.93 20.75
CA TYR A 1103 18.82 16.68 21.83
C TYR A 1103 19.21 15.19 21.95
N ARG A 1104 18.22 14.29 21.86
CA ARG A 1104 18.47 12.84 21.94
C ARG A 1104 19.28 12.32 20.76
N GLN A 1105 19.10 12.91 19.57
CA GLN A 1105 19.86 12.55 18.37
C GLN A 1105 21.35 12.92 18.53
N LEU A 1106 21.65 14.04 19.19
CA LEU A 1106 23.03 14.39 19.56
C LEU A 1106 23.64 13.35 20.52
N MET A 1107 22.86 12.81 21.46
CA MET A 1107 23.33 11.78 22.39
C MET A 1107 23.62 10.46 21.68
N TYR A 1108 22.88 10.11 20.62
CA TYR A 1108 23.21 8.94 19.79
C TYR A 1108 24.59 9.10 19.14
N VAL A 1109 24.88 10.25 18.54
CA VAL A 1109 26.20 10.55 17.95
C VAL A 1109 27.32 10.41 18.98
N VAL A 1110 27.10 10.93 20.19
CA VAL A 1110 28.04 10.84 21.31
C VAL A 1110 28.31 9.38 21.69
N LEU A 1111 27.27 8.57 21.82
CA LEU A 1111 27.38 7.18 22.23
C LEU A 1111 28.09 6.32 21.18
N PHE A 1112 27.68 6.40 19.91
CA PHE A 1112 28.36 5.67 18.83
C PHE A 1112 29.82 6.08 18.70
N ARG A 1113 30.11 7.38 18.86
CA ARG A 1113 31.49 7.88 18.89
C ARG A 1113 32.27 7.28 20.07
N SER A 1114 31.67 7.21 21.27
CA SER A 1114 32.29 6.64 22.47
C SER A 1114 32.62 5.16 22.28
N VAL A 1115 31.67 4.37 21.77
CA VAL A 1115 31.88 2.94 21.48
C VAL A 1115 32.93 2.76 20.39
N LYS A 1116 32.87 3.55 19.31
CA LYS A 1116 33.87 3.52 18.23
C LYS A 1116 35.27 3.76 18.76
N GLU A 1117 35.47 4.78 19.60
CA GLU A 1117 36.80 5.07 20.15
C GLU A 1117 37.26 4.02 21.17
N ALA A 1118 36.33 3.40 21.91
CA ALA A 1118 36.67 2.31 22.84
C ALA A 1118 37.15 1.08 22.07
N VAL A 1119 36.54 0.79 20.92
CA VAL A 1119 36.99 -0.29 20.02
C VAL A 1119 38.28 0.11 19.29
N SER A 1120 38.39 1.37 18.83
CA SER A 1120 39.54 1.91 18.08
C SER A 1120 40.84 1.83 18.89
N GLY A 1121 40.72 2.00 20.20
CA GLY A 1121 41.81 2.03 21.17
C GLY A 1121 42.73 3.25 21.06
N ARG A 1122 42.22 4.35 20.48
CA ARG A 1122 42.92 5.64 20.48
C ARG A 1122 43.05 6.21 21.89
N PRO A 1123 44.15 6.94 22.19
CA PRO A 1123 44.23 7.70 23.43
C PRO A 1123 43.18 8.81 23.40
N VAL A 1124 42.40 8.90 24.48
CA VAL A 1124 41.39 9.94 24.69
C VAL A 1124 41.77 10.67 25.96
N GLY A 1125 41.98 11.98 25.84
CA GLY A 1125 42.25 12.89 26.94
C GLY A 1125 41.09 13.84 27.21
N TRP A 1126 41.31 14.83 28.07
CA TRP A 1126 40.29 15.76 28.55
C TRP A 1126 39.56 16.55 27.42
N ARG A 1127 40.28 16.91 26.34
CA ARG A 1127 39.71 17.63 25.18
C ARG A 1127 39.22 16.71 24.05
N GLY A 1128 39.27 15.39 24.22
CA GLY A 1128 38.90 14.40 23.20
C GLY A 1128 40.07 13.53 22.75
N VAL A 1129 40.05 13.08 21.49
CA VAL A 1129 41.09 12.20 20.94
C VAL A 1129 42.42 12.95 20.83
N GLU A 1130 43.47 12.43 21.45
CA GLU A 1130 44.80 13.04 21.39
C GLU A 1130 45.49 12.73 20.05
N PRO A 1131 46.27 13.68 19.48
CA PRO A 1131 47.08 13.43 18.29
C PRO A 1131 48.03 12.25 18.51
N GLU A 1132 48.27 11.43 17.47
CA GLU A 1132 49.24 10.35 17.56
C GLU A 1132 50.63 10.92 17.90
N ALA A 1133 51.22 10.48 19.01
CA ALA A 1133 52.62 10.76 19.28
C ALA A 1133 53.46 10.22 18.10
N PRO A 1134 54.41 10.99 17.54
CA PRO A 1134 55.22 10.53 16.43
C PRO A 1134 55.90 9.23 16.83
N ARG A 1135 55.70 8.19 16.01
CA ARG A 1135 56.38 6.89 16.19
C ARG A 1135 57.87 7.19 16.34
N THR A 1136 58.44 6.79 17.47
CA THR A 1136 59.89 6.83 17.68
C THR A 1136 60.55 6.23 16.45
N SER A 1137 61.38 7.03 15.78
CA SER A 1137 62.08 6.62 14.57
C SER A 1137 62.77 5.29 14.87
N LYS A 1138 62.52 4.28 14.03
CA LYS A 1138 63.32 3.05 14.01
C LYS A 1138 64.79 3.45 14.15
N ALA A 1139 65.46 2.86 15.14
CA ALA A 1139 66.88 3.07 15.40
C ALA A 1139 67.67 3.09 14.09
N SER A 1140 68.53 4.11 13.95
CA SER A 1140 69.37 4.34 12.79
C SER A 1140 70.03 3.06 12.29
N PRO A 1141 70.09 2.81 10.97
CA PRO A 1141 70.80 1.66 10.44
C PRO A 1141 72.30 1.81 10.76
N LYS A 1142 72.93 0.72 11.21
CA LYS A 1142 74.39 0.60 11.24
C LYS A 1142 74.95 0.90 9.83
N PRO A 1143 76.09 1.59 9.71
CA PRO A 1143 76.67 1.92 8.41
C PRO A 1143 77.03 0.64 7.65
N ALA A 1144 76.62 0.60 6.38
CA ALA A 1144 76.86 -0.49 5.45
C ALA A 1144 78.33 -0.53 5.02
N THR A 1145 78.92 -1.72 5.07
CA THR A 1145 80.18 -2.08 4.41
C THR A 1145 80.01 -2.03 2.88
N ALA A 1146 80.96 -1.39 2.20
CA ALA A 1146 80.98 -1.21 0.75
C ALA A 1146 81.02 -2.54 -0.03
N PRO A 1147 80.39 -2.66 -1.21
CA PRO A 1147 80.58 -3.78 -2.11
C PRO A 1147 81.75 -3.53 -3.08
N VAL A 1148 82.49 -4.62 -3.31
CA VAL A 1148 83.55 -4.77 -4.31
C VAL A 1148 82.96 -4.81 -5.73
N GLU A 1149 83.74 -4.27 -6.66
CA GLU A 1149 83.56 -4.08 -8.11
C GLU A 1149 83.03 -5.27 -8.91
N GLY A 1150 82.46 -4.97 -10.10
CA GLY A 1150 82.54 -5.87 -11.24
C GLY A 1150 81.48 -5.70 -12.33
N ASN A 1151 81.81 -4.87 -13.35
CA ASN A 1151 81.25 -4.74 -14.71
C ASN A 1151 79.83 -4.22 -14.93
#